data_AF-A0A9C9GPC8-F1
#
_entry.id   AF-A0A9C9GPC8-F1
#
_cell.length_a   1.000
_cell.length_b   1.000
_cell.length_c   1.000
_cell.angle_alpha   90.00
_cell.angle_beta   90.00
_cell.angle_gamma   90.00
#
_symmetry.space_group_name_H-M   'P 1'
#
loop_
_entity.id
_entity.type
_entity.pdbx_description
1 polymer ?
#
loop_
_entity_poly.entity_id
_entity_poly.type
_entity_poly.pdbx_seq_one_letter_code
_entity_poly.pdbx_strand_id
1 'polypeptide(L)'
;MRIKTKKQQNLFVRINSGLFLLLAIAFAAASLHSSNAQAINHSKAFNHFNTGFPLEGAHRNAECSTCHLYGVFKGISSDCSSCHSKSSRVSATSRSTTHIPTTSSCESCHTPNNWTTVVRVNHTQVRGTCTSCHNGKVATGKSSRHVVTANNCDVCHRTSAWSPASNHVEPLAACFTCHNGNIARGKGAKHVSTSDTCESCHSKNRWAPATKVDHNEVRGSCNTCHNGVIATGKKANHIPTTANCDICHSTRAWTPASNHVEPLAACYTCHNGNIARGKGARHVNTTNLCESCHAKNSWTPATRVDHLEVRGNCSTCHNGVIATGKKANHVPTTAECDVCHRTTAWTPASNHVEPLAACFTCHNGNIAKGKGARHIATSNTCDNCHSKSTWSPVVRVDHLDVMGSCTSCHNGTVARGKGTRHISTSNVCEACHRDTGWVPAVTVDHNEITGSCTSCHNGVIATGKTANHIPTNAECDICHRTTAWTPASNHAEPLAACFTCHNGNIATGKNAKHVLTSNLCEACHSKSSWTPVVRVDHNEVTGSCASCHNGTIAKGKNAAHANTSNVCDACHTTSAWKPVPRVDHNEVNGTCASCHNGVIATGSPNVHFSSNQCDLCHSTNGWGGVTRYNHSLYFEPTNHSGNLRCNSCHRQNSDTVNYLDNPGLKPDCGACHTHDYDPGEHKGVSSSSLKNCSGSCHEPGPEHRVSDRDWG
;
A
#
# COMPACT_ATOMS: atom_id res chain seq x y z
N MET A 1 -44.70 -46.10 53.74
CA MET A 1 -46.07 -46.54 54.09
C MET A 1 -46.64 -45.56 55.11
N ARG A 2 -47.85 -45.06 54.82
CA ARG A 2 -48.79 -44.21 55.61
C ARG A 2 -48.90 -44.65 57.10
N ILE A 3 -49.31 -43.88 58.13
CA ILE A 3 -50.01 -42.59 58.30
C ILE A 3 -49.89 -42.14 59.79
N LYS A 4 -50.06 -40.83 59.97
CA LYS A 4 -50.38 -39.97 61.13
C LYS A 4 -50.95 -40.55 62.46
N THR A 5 -50.43 -39.95 63.54
CA THR A 5 -51.03 -39.46 64.81
C THR A 5 -52.48 -39.78 65.20
N LYS A 6 -52.68 -40.09 66.50
CA LYS A 6 -53.72 -39.49 67.36
C LYS A 6 -53.53 -39.79 68.86
N LYS A 7 -54.21 -38.96 69.65
CA LYS A 7 -54.10 -38.65 71.09
C LYS A 7 -55.25 -39.35 71.87
N GLN A 8 -55.08 -39.47 73.20
CA GLN A 8 -56.07 -39.68 74.29
C GLN A 8 -56.23 -41.12 74.83
N GLN A 9 -56.09 -41.31 76.16
CA GLN A 9 -57.18 -41.29 77.17
C GLN A 9 -56.65 -41.59 78.60
N ASN A 10 -57.38 -41.08 79.61
CA ASN A 10 -57.25 -41.27 81.06
C ASN A 10 -57.51 -42.73 81.49
N LEU A 11 -57.08 -43.14 82.72
CA LEU A 11 -57.98 -43.56 83.83
C LEU A 11 -57.20 -44.29 84.99
N PHE A 12 -57.74 -44.12 86.21
CA PHE A 12 -57.64 -44.95 87.44
C PHE A 12 -56.84 -44.44 88.66
N VAL A 13 -57.62 -43.97 89.64
CA VAL A 13 -57.38 -43.97 91.09
C VAL A 13 -58.42 -44.92 91.71
N ARG A 14 -58.07 -45.74 92.72
CA ARG A 14 -58.87 -46.05 93.93
C ARG A 14 -58.22 -47.12 94.86
N ILE A 15 -58.12 -46.75 96.15
CA ILE A 15 -58.50 -47.47 97.39
C ILE A 15 -57.67 -48.68 97.89
N ASN A 16 -57.15 -48.57 99.13
CA ASN A 16 -57.44 -49.54 100.20
C ASN A 16 -57.21 -48.97 101.62
N SER A 17 -58.21 -49.15 102.49
CA SER A 17 -58.23 -48.78 103.91
C SER A 17 -58.90 -49.92 104.69
N GLY A 18 -58.37 -50.25 105.88
CA GLY A 18 -59.12 -50.97 106.91
C GLY A 18 -58.47 -52.24 107.46
N LEU A 19 -57.76 -52.11 108.58
CA LEU A 19 -57.75 -53.13 109.64
C LEU A 19 -57.23 -52.53 110.96
N PHE A 20 -57.84 -52.93 112.07
CA PHE A 20 -57.51 -52.61 113.47
C PHE A 20 -58.19 -51.39 114.12
N LEU A 21 -59.52 -51.50 114.25
CA LEU A 21 -60.28 -50.96 115.37
C LEU A 21 -61.08 -52.12 116.00
N LEU A 22 -60.47 -52.89 116.90
CA LEU A 22 -61.11 -53.92 117.72
C LEU A 22 -60.18 -54.25 118.90
N LEU A 23 -60.30 -53.51 120.01
CA LEU A 23 -60.10 -53.94 121.41
C LEU A 23 -60.12 -52.70 122.33
N ALA A 24 -61.32 -52.14 122.50
CA ALA A 24 -61.69 -51.40 123.69
C ALA A 24 -62.79 -52.21 124.37
N ILE A 25 -62.81 -52.21 125.71
CA ILE A 25 -63.88 -52.72 126.59
C ILE A 25 -63.72 -54.20 127.02
N ALA A 26 -62.87 -54.45 128.01
CA ALA A 26 -63.08 -55.47 129.04
C ALA A 26 -62.02 -55.30 130.15
N PHE A 27 -62.37 -54.61 131.24
CA PHE A 27 -62.06 -55.00 132.63
C PHE A 27 -62.56 -53.88 133.57
N ALA A 28 -63.81 -54.07 134.01
CA ALA A 28 -64.39 -53.37 135.14
C ALA A 28 -64.32 -54.27 136.39
N ALA A 29 -64.27 -53.62 137.55
CA ALA A 29 -64.73 -54.08 138.87
C ALA A 29 -63.90 -55.12 139.67
N ALA A 30 -63.25 -54.61 140.73
CA ALA A 30 -63.08 -55.14 142.10
C ALA A 30 -61.76 -54.57 142.66
N SER A 31 -61.69 -53.73 143.69
CA SER A 31 -62.31 -53.88 145.00
C SER A 31 -62.40 -52.53 145.71
N LEU A 32 -63.56 -52.25 146.31
CA LEU A 32 -63.69 -51.38 147.47
C LEU A 32 -62.98 -52.04 148.67
N HIS A 33 -62.31 -51.28 149.53
CA HIS A 33 -62.51 -51.27 150.99
C HIS A 33 -61.80 -50.05 151.61
N SER A 34 -62.62 -49.33 152.36
CA SER A 34 -62.44 -48.13 153.17
C SER A 34 -61.22 -48.10 154.09
N SER A 35 -60.68 -46.89 154.29
CA SER A 35 -60.33 -46.39 155.62
C SER A 35 -60.37 -44.86 155.60
N ASN A 36 -61.41 -44.31 156.22
CA ASN A 36 -61.46 -42.90 156.63
C ASN A 36 -60.31 -42.62 157.60
N ALA A 37 -59.30 -41.89 157.14
CA ALA A 37 -58.45 -41.11 158.04
C ALA A 37 -58.91 -39.66 157.94
N GLN A 38 -59.50 -39.19 159.04
CA GLN A 38 -60.04 -37.85 159.21
C GLN A 38 -58.98 -36.80 158.84
N ALA A 39 -59.43 -35.80 158.09
CA ALA A 39 -58.72 -34.57 157.87
C ALA A 39 -58.32 -33.96 159.22
N ILE A 40 -57.01 -33.86 159.47
CA ILE A 40 -56.51 -32.82 160.34
C ILE A 40 -56.15 -31.64 159.44
N ASN A 41 -57.12 -30.74 159.33
CA ASN A 41 -56.96 -29.44 158.70
C ASN A 41 -56.02 -28.58 159.56
N HIS A 42 -54.70 -28.78 159.42
CA HIS A 42 -53.72 -27.83 159.92
C HIS A 42 -53.51 -26.73 158.88
N SER A 43 -54.53 -25.88 158.75
CA SER A 43 -54.41 -24.53 158.22
C SER A 43 -53.61 -23.65 159.19
N LYS A 44 -52.31 -23.94 159.29
CA LYS A 44 -51.26 -22.93 159.21
C LYS A 44 -50.43 -23.39 158.03
N ALA A 45 -50.82 -22.97 156.83
CA ALA A 45 -50.21 -23.39 155.58
C ALA A 45 -48.69 -23.15 155.66
N PHE A 46 -47.92 -24.21 155.91
CA PHE A 46 -46.47 -24.13 155.83
C PHE A 46 -46.12 -23.88 154.37
N ASN A 47 -45.67 -22.67 154.09
CA ASN A 47 -45.37 -22.25 152.74
C ASN A 47 -43.90 -22.54 152.41
N HIS A 48 -43.66 -23.56 151.58
CA HIS A 48 -42.32 -23.91 151.09
C HIS A 48 -41.61 -22.74 150.38
N PHE A 49 -42.36 -21.77 149.82
CA PHE A 49 -41.77 -20.56 149.24
C PHE A 49 -40.94 -19.75 150.25
N ASN A 50 -41.26 -19.82 151.55
CA ASN A 50 -40.52 -19.10 152.59
C ASN A 50 -39.21 -19.80 152.98
N THR A 51 -38.93 -21.00 152.46
CA THR A 51 -37.73 -21.80 152.77
C THR A 51 -36.63 -21.69 151.72
N GLY A 52 -36.88 -20.98 150.60
CA GLY A 52 -35.97 -20.91 149.47
C GLY A 52 -36.08 -22.09 148.48
N PHE A 53 -36.89 -23.11 148.78
CA PHE A 53 -37.20 -24.21 147.87
C PHE A 53 -38.72 -24.29 147.61
N PRO A 54 -39.26 -23.51 146.66
CA PRO A 54 -40.67 -23.62 146.29
C PRO A 54 -40.92 -24.98 145.62
N LEU A 55 -41.90 -25.73 146.11
CA LEU A 55 -42.32 -26.97 145.47
C LEU A 55 -43.01 -26.61 144.16
N GLU A 56 -42.28 -26.73 143.05
CA GLU A 56 -42.75 -26.47 141.70
C GLU A 56 -42.59 -27.69 140.81
N GLY A 57 -43.36 -27.74 139.71
CA GLY A 57 -43.37 -28.86 138.78
C GLY A 57 -43.64 -30.20 139.45
N ALA A 58 -42.80 -31.20 139.19
CA ALA A 58 -42.93 -32.54 139.75
C ALA A 58 -42.82 -32.58 141.29
N HIS A 59 -42.12 -31.62 141.90
CA HIS A 59 -41.96 -31.56 143.36
C HIS A 59 -43.26 -31.20 144.10
N ARG A 60 -44.26 -30.59 143.42
CA ARG A 60 -45.56 -30.26 144.04
C ARG A 60 -46.32 -31.47 144.56
N ASN A 61 -46.11 -32.62 143.94
CA ASN A 61 -46.81 -33.85 144.25
C ASN A 61 -45.98 -34.80 145.12
N ALA A 62 -44.81 -34.37 145.59
CA ALA A 62 -43.97 -35.18 146.46
C ALA A 62 -44.59 -35.24 147.87
N GLU A 63 -44.66 -36.44 148.45
CA GLU A 63 -45.10 -36.61 149.83
C GLU A 63 -44.04 -36.04 150.79
N CYS A 64 -44.47 -35.45 151.92
CA CYS A 64 -43.54 -34.82 152.87
C CYS A 64 -42.42 -35.77 153.32
N SER A 65 -42.73 -37.06 153.47
CA SER A 65 -41.83 -38.13 153.89
C SER A 65 -40.70 -38.40 152.89
N THR A 66 -40.85 -38.06 151.60
CA THR A 66 -39.81 -38.31 150.59
C THR A 66 -38.60 -37.41 150.78
N CYS A 67 -38.81 -36.22 151.34
CA CYS A 67 -37.76 -35.26 151.64
C CYS A 67 -37.44 -35.21 153.14
N HIS A 68 -38.47 -35.20 153.99
CA HIS A 68 -38.34 -35.11 155.45
C HIS A 68 -38.29 -36.48 156.11
N LEU A 69 -37.18 -37.17 155.90
CA LEU A 69 -36.91 -38.46 156.50
C LEU A 69 -36.98 -38.38 158.02
N TYR A 70 -37.65 -39.34 158.65
CA TYR A 70 -37.85 -39.41 160.10
C TYR A 70 -38.52 -38.16 160.73
N GLY A 71 -39.23 -37.37 159.93
CA GLY A 71 -39.92 -36.17 160.41
C GLY A 71 -39.00 -34.97 160.68
N VAL A 72 -37.79 -34.95 160.14
CA VAL A 72 -36.86 -33.82 160.29
C VAL A 72 -37.13 -32.75 159.22
N PHE A 73 -37.71 -31.62 159.65
CA PHE A 73 -38.16 -30.55 158.75
C PHE A 73 -37.14 -29.43 158.47
N LYS A 74 -35.99 -29.41 159.16
CA LYS A 74 -34.95 -28.37 159.01
C LYS A 74 -33.63 -28.96 158.52
N GLY A 75 -32.88 -28.18 157.73
CA GLY A 75 -31.50 -28.51 157.32
C GLY A 75 -31.35 -29.28 156.01
N ILE A 76 -32.43 -29.44 155.23
CA ILE A 76 -32.36 -29.99 153.87
C ILE A 76 -31.85 -28.89 152.94
N SER A 77 -30.81 -29.18 152.15
CA SER A 77 -30.29 -28.23 151.16
C SER A 77 -31.26 -28.08 149.99
N SER A 78 -31.41 -26.85 149.49
CA SER A 78 -32.12 -26.53 148.25
C SER A 78 -31.33 -26.89 146.98
N ASP A 79 -30.08 -27.33 147.12
CA ASP A 79 -29.24 -27.70 145.97
C ASP A 79 -29.75 -28.98 145.31
N CYS A 80 -29.99 -28.93 144.00
CA CYS A 80 -30.51 -30.07 143.24
C CYS A 80 -29.68 -31.35 143.45
N SER A 81 -28.35 -31.25 143.48
CA SER A 81 -27.44 -32.41 143.65
C SER A 81 -27.51 -33.05 145.03
N SER A 82 -27.97 -32.33 146.06
CA SER A 82 -28.13 -32.89 147.39
C SER A 82 -29.20 -33.98 147.43
N CYS A 83 -30.18 -33.92 146.53
CA CYS A 83 -31.26 -34.90 146.37
C CYS A 83 -31.07 -35.78 145.11
N HIS A 84 -30.68 -35.19 143.98
CA HIS A 84 -30.52 -35.86 142.68
C HIS A 84 -29.12 -36.49 142.46
N SER A 85 -28.51 -37.01 143.53
CA SER A 85 -27.25 -37.75 143.46
C SER A 85 -27.45 -39.20 143.90
N LYS A 86 -26.62 -40.12 143.38
CA LYS A 86 -26.67 -41.55 143.74
C LYS A 86 -26.39 -41.80 145.22
N SER A 87 -25.70 -40.87 145.88
CA SER A 87 -25.32 -40.93 147.30
C SER A 87 -26.28 -40.16 148.23
N SER A 88 -27.38 -39.60 147.70
CA SER A 88 -28.37 -38.90 148.52
C SER A 88 -29.17 -39.89 149.37
N ARG A 89 -29.61 -39.42 150.54
CA ARG A 89 -30.60 -40.14 151.37
C ARG A 89 -32.02 -39.93 150.86
N VAL A 90 -32.26 -38.91 150.03
CA VAL A 90 -33.56 -38.62 149.40
C VAL A 90 -33.70 -39.47 148.14
N SER A 91 -34.82 -40.18 148.00
CA SER A 91 -35.09 -41.01 146.82
C SER A 91 -35.54 -40.15 145.64
N ALA A 92 -34.58 -39.68 144.83
CA ALA A 92 -34.84 -38.91 143.61
C ALA A 92 -34.10 -39.48 142.39
N THR A 93 -34.47 -39.03 141.18
CA THR A 93 -33.80 -39.44 139.95
C THR A 93 -32.35 -38.96 139.98
N SER A 94 -31.39 -39.89 139.95
CA SER A 94 -29.97 -39.57 139.98
C SER A 94 -29.36 -39.41 138.60
N ARG A 95 -28.20 -38.75 138.54
CA ARG A 95 -27.41 -38.60 137.31
C ARG A 95 -27.00 -39.96 136.72
N SER A 96 -27.41 -40.22 135.48
CA SER A 96 -27.04 -41.42 134.70
C SER A 96 -25.53 -41.48 134.43
N THR A 97 -24.99 -42.70 134.23
CA THR A 97 -23.62 -42.91 133.72
C THR A 97 -23.41 -42.35 132.32
N THR A 98 -24.49 -42.18 131.54
CA THR A 98 -24.50 -41.59 130.20
C THR A 98 -24.84 -40.09 130.20
N HIS A 99 -24.84 -39.43 131.36
CA HIS A 99 -25.13 -38.01 131.46
C HIS A 99 -24.06 -37.16 130.74
N ILE A 100 -24.51 -36.13 130.03
CA ILE A 100 -23.64 -35.19 129.30
C ILE A 100 -22.63 -34.56 130.29
N PRO A 101 -21.31 -34.66 130.06
CA PRO A 101 -20.33 -34.02 130.91
C PRO A 101 -20.49 -32.49 130.91
N THR A 102 -20.82 -31.92 132.06
CA THR A 102 -21.00 -30.48 132.26
C THR A 102 -20.49 -30.07 133.65
N THR A 103 -20.03 -28.82 133.76
CA THR A 103 -19.71 -28.14 135.02
C THR A 103 -20.78 -27.11 135.41
N SER A 104 -21.84 -26.98 134.61
CA SER A 104 -22.94 -26.06 134.88
C SER A 104 -23.87 -26.61 135.96
N SER A 105 -24.62 -25.71 136.57
CA SER A 105 -25.66 -26.05 137.53
C SER A 105 -26.82 -26.80 136.85
N CYS A 106 -27.55 -27.62 137.62
CA CYS A 106 -28.54 -28.55 137.08
C CYS A 106 -29.67 -27.84 136.33
N GLU A 107 -30.09 -26.69 136.86
CA GLU A 107 -31.15 -25.82 136.31
C GLU A 107 -30.78 -25.19 134.96
N SER A 108 -29.50 -25.22 134.56
CA SER A 108 -29.09 -24.80 133.22
C SER A 108 -29.58 -25.74 132.12
N CYS A 109 -29.90 -27.00 132.47
CA CYS A 109 -30.34 -28.03 131.54
C CYS A 109 -31.71 -28.63 131.91
N HIS A 110 -32.00 -28.74 133.20
CA HIS A 110 -33.18 -29.39 133.73
C HIS A 110 -34.17 -28.37 134.29
N THR A 111 -35.47 -28.65 134.15
CA THR A 111 -36.52 -27.84 134.79
C THR A 111 -37.28 -28.71 135.79
N PRO A 112 -37.86 -28.13 136.86
CA PRO A 112 -38.69 -28.89 137.79
C PRO A 112 -39.90 -29.58 137.13
N ASN A 113 -40.36 -29.08 135.98
CA ASN A 113 -41.46 -29.67 135.21
C ASN A 113 -41.03 -30.86 134.34
N ASN A 114 -39.77 -30.89 133.88
CA ASN A 114 -39.26 -31.95 133.02
C ASN A 114 -37.77 -32.17 133.31
N TRP A 115 -37.50 -33.14 134.19
CA TRP A 115 -36.15 -33.45 134.64
C TRP A 115 -35.39 -34.35 133.66
N THR A 116 -36.05 -35.29 132.98
CA THR A 116 -35.35 -36.29 132.16
C THR A 116 -35.07 -35.83 130.73
N THR A 117 -35.85 -34.88 130.20
CA THR A 117 -35.72 -34.43 128.81
C THR A 117 -35.00 -33.09 128.73
N VAL A 118 -33.80 -33.08 128.17
CA VAL A 118 -33.07 -31.86 127.82
C VAL A 118 -33.23 -31.62 126.32
N VAL A 119 -33.99 -30.58 125.94
CA VAL A 119 -34.29 -30.28 124.53
C VAL A 119 -33.29 -29.34 123.87
N ARG A 120 -32.52 -28.58 124.66
CA ARG A 120 -31.51 -27.64 124.16
C ARG A 120 -30.32 -27.61 125.09
N VAL A 121 -29.13 -27.68 124.51
CA VAL A 121 -27.85 -27.61 125.22
C VAL A 121 -27.07 -26.43 124.68
N ASN A 122 -26.47 -25.65 125.59
CA ASN A 122 -25.50 -24.63 125.20
C ASN A 122 -24.11 -25.28 125.05
N HIS A 123 -23.52 -25.19 123.86
CA HIS A 123 -22.22 -25.80 123.56
C HIS A 123 -21.08 -25.25 124.42
N THR A 124 -21.19 -24.03 124.98
CA THR A 124 -20.17 -23.48 125.89
C THR A 124 -20.23 -24.09 127.29
N GLN A 125 -21.29 -24.83 127.62
CA GLN A 125 -21.56 -25.39 128.96
C GLN A 125 -21.32 -26.90 129.03
N VAL A 126 -20.87 -27.52 127.93
CA VAL A 126 -20.56 -28.97 127.85
C VAL A 126 -19.09 -29.21 127.58
N ARG A 127 -18.59 -30.37 127.97
CA ARG A 127 -17.19 -30.77 127.80
C ARG A 127 -17.07 -32.02 126.93
N GLY A 128 -16.08 -32.04 126.03
CA GLY A 128 -15.80 -33.15 125.12
C GLY A 128 -15.46 -32.66 123.71
N THR A 129 -15.14 -33.58 122.80
CA THR A 129 -15.01 -33.26 121.37
C THR A 129 -16.37 -33.28 120.70
N CYS A 130 -16.50 -32.63 119.54
CA CYS A 130 -17.74 -32.69 118.76
C CYS A 130 -18.12 -34.15 118.47
N THR A 131 -17.15 -34.99 118.10
CA THR A 131 -17.38 -36.41 117.76
C THR A 131 -17.74 -37.27 118.96
N SER A 132 -17.31 -36.94 120.19
CA SER A 132 -17.72 -37.70 121.37
C SER A 132 -19.20 -37.53 121.71
N CYS A 133 -19.81 -36.40 121.35
CA CYS A 133 -21.23 -36.13 121.56
C CYS A 133 -22.07 -36.37 120.28
N HIS A 134 -21.61 -35.92 119.12
CA HIS A 134 -22.27 -36.10 117.82
C HIS A 134 -21.88 -37.43 117.15
N ASN A 135 -22.14 -38.52 117.87
CA ASN A 135 -21.84 -39.89 117.44
C ASN A 135 -23.08 -40.67 116.96
N GLY A 136 -24.24 -40.02 116.86
CA GLY A 136 -25.51 -40.64 116.50
C GLY A 136 -26.22 -41.36 117.66
N LYS A 137 -25.59 -41.47 118.84
CA LYS A 137 -26.18 -42.03 120.07
C LYS A 137 -26.56 -40.94 121.09
N VAL A 138 -25.65 -39.99 121.34
CA VAL A 138 -25.87 -38.88 122.30
C VAL A 138 -26.51 -37.68 121.60
N ALA A 139 -25.97 -37.30 120.44
CA ALA A 139 -26.54 -36.31 119.54
C ALA A 139 -26.33 -36.73 118.08
N THR A 140 -27.10 -36.14 117.16
CA THR A 140 -27.01 -36.43 115.72
C THR A 140 -25.57 -36.26 115.21
N GLY A 141 -25.05 -37.30 114.55
CA GLY A 141 -23.70 -37.29 113.96
C GLY A 141 -23.67 -36.89 112.48
N LYS A 142 -22.57 -37.21 111.80
CA LYS A 142 -22.40 -37.00 110.35
C LYS A 142 -23.45 -37.80 109.58
N SER A 143 -24.10 -37.18 108.58
CA SER A 143 -25.05 -37.86 107.71
C SER A 143 -24.35 -38.76 106.69
N SER A 144 -25.08 -39.68 106.05
CA SER A 144 -24.55 -40.53 104.97
C SER A 144 -24.12 -39.76 103.71
N ARG A 145 -24.55 -38.49 103.58
CA ARG A 145 -24.17 -37.58 102.48
C ARG A 145 -23.08 -36.58 102.89
N HIS A 146 -22.51 -36.73 104.09
CA HIS A 146 -21.42 -35.90 104.57
C HIS A 146 -20.09 -36.35 103.92
N VAL A 147 -19.20 -35.39 103.63
CA VAL A 147 -17.86 -35.68 103.11
C VAL A 147 -17.07 -36.55 104.10
N VAL A 148 -16.36 -37.58 103.62
CA VAL A 148 -15.50 -38.39 104.48
C VAL A 148 -14.32 -37.52 104.91
N THR A 149 -14.26 -37.15 106.18
CA THR A 149 -13.17 -36.32 106.72
C THR A 149 -12.91 -36.65 108.18
N ALA A 150 -11.62 -36.63 108.55
CA ALA A 150 -11.13 -36.73 109.92
C ALA A 150 -10.88 -35.36 110.56
N ASN A 151 -11.06 -34.26 109.82
CA ASN A 151 -10.88 -32.90 110.34
C ASN A 151 -11.91 -32.59 111.45
N ASN A 152 -11.51 -31.67 112.33
CA ASN A 152 -12.42 -31.12 113.33
C ASN A 152 -13.61 -30.41 112.64
N CYS A 153 -14.78 -30.49 113.27
CA CYS A 153 -16.02 -30.01 112.66
C CYS A 153 -16.02 -28.50 112.41
N ASP A 154 -15.32 -27.73 113.23
CA ASP A 154 -15.18 -26.27 113.17
C ASP A 154 -14.37 -25.77 111.95
N VAL A 155 -13.56 -26.65 111.35
CA VAL A 155 -12.84 -26.35 110.10
C VAL A 155 -13.81 -26.05 108.94
N CYS A 156 -14.97 -26.72 108.95
CA CYS A 156 -15.97 -26.57 107.89
C CYS A 156 -17.26 -25.90 108.38
N HIS A 157 -17.65 -26.14 109.63
CA HIS A 157 -18.92 -25.69 110.19
C HIS A 157 -18.72 -24.59 111.23
N ARG A 158 -19.62 -23.60 111.27
CA ARG A 158 -19.71 -22.72 112.44
C ARG A 158 -20.42 -23.46 113.56
N THR A 159 -19.73 -23.72 114.66
CA THR A 159 -20.21 -24.61 115.74
C THR A 159 -21.14 -23.94 116.77
N SER A 160 -21.16 -22.60 116.84
CA SER A 160 -22.03 -21.85 117.77
C SER A 160 -23.50 -21.82 117.34
N ALA A 161 -23.74 -21.84 116.03
CA ALA A 161 -25.05 -22.04 115.40
C ALA A 161 -24.80 -22.90 114.16
N TRP A 162 -24.88 -24.22 114.33
CA TRP A 162 -24.46 -25.21 113.33
C TRP A 162 -24.88 -24.82 111.91
N SER A 163 -23.93 -24.29 111.13
CA SER A 163 -24.16 -23.86 109.75
C SER A 163 -23.61 -24.91 108.78
N PRO A 164 -24.24 -25.10 107.59
CA PRO A 164 -23.64 -25.92 106.53
C PRO A 164 -22.23 -25.44 106.19
N ALA A 165 -21.39 -26.37 105.71
CA ALA A 165 -20.04 -26.05 105.29
C ALA A 165 -20.05 -25.03 104.14
N SER A 166 -19.22 -24.00 104.24
CA SER A 166 -19.19 -22.88 103.28
C SER A 166 -17.83 -22.67 102.62
N ASN A 167 -16.83 -23.50 102.93
CA ASN A 167 -15.46 -23.40 102.42
C ASN A 167 -15.02 -24.72 101.77
N HIS A 168 -14.09 -24.60 100.82
CA HIS A 168 -13.28 -25.73 100.36
C HIS A 168 -12.02 -25.79 101.23
N VAL A 169 -11.64 -27.00 101.66
CA VAL A 169 -10.45 -27.26 102.46
C VAL A 169 -9.62 -28.26 101.68
N GLU A 170 -8.43 -27.86 101.26
CA GLU A 170 -7.56 -28.64 100.38
C GLU A 170 -6.27 -29.07 101.09
N PRO A 171 -5.69 -30.23 100.75
CA PRO A 171 -6.18 -31.21 99.77
C PRO A 171 -7.08 -32.29 100.40
N LEU A 172 -8.31 -32.46 99.90
CA LEU A 172 -9.22 -33.53 100.37
C LEU A 172 -9.48 -34.62 99.30
N ALA A 173 -9.77 -34.25 98.05
CA ALA A 173 -10.02 -35.17 96.93
C ALA A 173 -10.12 -34.43 95.57
N ALA A 174 -10.10 -35.15 94.45
CA ALA A 174 -10.45 -34.59 93.14
C ALA A 174 -11.90 -34.04 93.13
N CYS A 175 -12.14 -32.96 92.37
CA CYS A 175 -13.42 -32.24 92.41
C CYS A 175 -14.63 -33.15 92.16
N PHE A 176 -14.55 -34.08 91.19
CA PHE A 176 -15.67 -34.95 90.82
C PHE A 176 -16.06 -35.93 91.93
N THR A 177 -15.15 -36.27 92.86
CA THR A 177 -15.44 -37.17 93.99
C THR A 177 -16.53 -36.60 94.88
N CYS A 178 -16.54 -35.27 95.07
CA CYS A 178 -17.57 -34.55 95.83
C CYS A 178 -18.65 -33.95 94.91
N HIS A 179 -18.27 -33.39 93.76
CA HIS A 179 -19.17 -32.79 92.78
C HIS A 179 -19.72 -33.84 91.79
N ASN A 180 -20.30 -34.90 92.32
CA ASN A 180 -20.90 -36.01 91.55
C ASN A 180 -22.43 -35.92 91.43
N GLY A 181 -23.05 -34.86 91.95
CA GLY A 181 -24.51 -34.71 92.04
C GLY A 181 -25.15 -35.36 93.27
N ASN A 182 -24.42 -36.22 93.99
CA ASN A 182 -24.89 -36.89 95.20
C ASN A 182 -24.45 -36.17 96.49
N ILE A 183 -23.16 -35.79 96.59
CA ILE A 183 -22.60 -35.06 97.74
C ILE A 183 -22.71 -33.55 97.52
N ALA A 184 -22.22 -33.06 96.37
CA ALA A 184 -22.35 -31.68 95.92
C ALA A 184 -22.76 -31.63 94.44
N ARG A 185 -23.23 -30.47 93.97
CA ARG A 185 -23.67 -30.28 92.59
C ARG A 185 -22.53 -30.57 91.61
N GLY A 186 -22.74 -31.52 90.70
CA GLY A 186 -21.81 -31.86 89.62
C GLY A 186 -22.04 -31.08 88.33
N LYS A 187 -21.42 -31.56 87.24
CA LYS A 187 -21.62 -31.05 85.87
C LYS A 187 -23.09 -31.25 85.47
N GLY A 188 -23.78 -30.17 85.11
CA GLY A 188 -25.18 -30.23 84.68
C GLY A 188 -25.33 -30.62 83.20
N ALA A 189 -26.55 -30.97 82.77
CA ALA A 189 -26.83 -31.39 81.38
C ALA A 189 -26.51 -30.33 80.31
N LYS A 190 -26.43 -29.05 80.69
CA LYS A 190 -26.05 -27.93 79.80
C LYS A 190 -24.54 -27.65 79.80
N HIS A 191 -23.76 -28.41 80.55
CA HIS A 191 -22.31 -28.29 80.57
C HIS A 191 -21.73 -28.84 79.26
N VAL A 192 -20.78 -28.13 78.66
CA VAL A 192 -20.04 -28.63 77.50
C VAL A 192 -19.29 -29.92 77.88
N SER A 193 -19.16 -30.88 76.98
CA SER A 193 -18.41 -32.11 77.30
C SER A 193 -16.93 -31.76 77.45
N THR A 194 -16.35 -31.99 78.64
CA THR A 194 -14.96 -31.64 78.96
C THR A 194 -14.24 -32.78 79.67
N SER A 195 -12.93 -32.64 79.85
CA SER A 195 -12.13 -33.38 80.83
C SER A 195 -12.62 -33.14 82.27
N ASP A 196 -12.08 -33.90 83.22
CA ASP A 196 -12.36 -33.75 84.66
C ASP A 196 -11.39 -32.80 85.39
N THR A 197 -10.55 -32.08 84.62
CA THR A 197 -9.68 -31.01 85.12
C THR A 197 -10.46 -29.70 85.23
N CYS A 198 -11.35 -29.62 86.23
CA CYS A 198 -12.29 -28.51 86.42
C CYS A 198 -11.60 -27.13 86.52
N GLU A 199 -10.41 -27.08 87.13
CA GLU A 199 -9.62 -25.87 87.34
C GLU A 199 -9.06 -25.27 86.04
N SER A 200 -9.01 -26.03 84.95
CA SER A 200 -8.65 -25.51 83.62
C SER A 200 -9.68 -24.50 83.10
N CYS A 201 -10.91 -24.53 83.63
CA CYS A 201 -12.01 -23.67 83.19
C CYS A 201 -12.66 -22.86 84.32
N HIS A 202 -12.67 -23.38 85.55
CA HIS A 202 -13.35 -22.78 86.69
C HIS A 202 -12.38 -22.36 87.80
N SER A 203 -12.66 -21.22 88.41
CA SER A 203 -11.93 -20.79 89.62
C SER A 203 -12.38 -21.58 90.83
N LYS A 204 -11.41 -22.09 91.62
CA LYS A 204 -11.63 -22.82 92.88
C LYS A 204 -12.38 -21.99 93.93
N ASN A 205 -12.23 -20.65 93.89
CA ASN A 205 -12.76 -19.74 94.92
C ASN A 205 -14.07 -19.05 94.52
N ARG A 206 -14.43 -19.05 93.23
CA ARG A 206 -15.66 -18.43 92.73
C ARG A 206 -16.15 -19.14 91.48
N TRP A 207 -17.07 -20.07 91.67
CA TRP A 207 -17.63 -20.85 90.57
C TRP A 207 -18.53 -19.99 89.69
N ALA A 208 -18.08 -19.69 88.47
CA ALA A 208 -18.82 -18.94 87.46
C ALA A 208 -18.75 -19.70 86.11
N PRO A 209 -19.70 -19.44 85.18
CA PRO A 209 -19.58 -19.95 83.82
C PRO A 209 -18.23 -19.56 83.21
N ALA A 210 -17.52 -20.53 82.66
CA ALA A 210 -16.26 -20.28 81.99
C ALA A 210 -16.51 -19.42 80.74
N THR A 211 -15.80 -18.30 80.61
CA THR A 211 -15.89 -17.39 79.45
C THR A 211 -14.85 -17.68 78.38
N LYS A 212 -13.87 -18.54 78.70
CA LYS A 212 -12.83 -19.03 77.80
C LYS A 212 -12.67 -20.52 78.03
N VAL A 213 -12.43 -21.26 76.95
CA VAL A 213 -12.21 -22.71 76.98
C VAL A 213 -10.90 -23.03 76.27
N ASP A 214 -10.11 -23.92 76.86
CA ASP A 214 -9.01 -24.57 76.16
C ASP A 214 -9.59 -25.68 75.28
N HIS A 215 -9.29 -25.65 73.98
CA HIS A 215 -9.80 -26.64 73.04
C HIS A 215 -9.20 -28.04 73.26
N ASN A 216 -8.09 -28.17 74.00
CA ASN A 216 -7.56 -29.47 74.42
C ASN A 216 -8.41 -30.14 75.51
N GLU A 217 -9.17 -29.35 76.27
CA GLU A 217 -9.96 -29.82 77.41
C GLU A 217 -11.43 -30.09 77.07
N VAL A 218 -11.88 -29.70 75.87
CA VAL A 218 -13.24 -29.95 75.38
C VAL A 218 -13.28 -31.19 74.48
N ARG A 219 -14.40 -31.91 74.51
CA ARG A 219 -14.61 -33.14 73.74
C ARG A 219 -15.74 -32.98 72.74
N GLY A 220 -15.51 -33.36 71.49
CA GLY A 220 -16.50 -33.31 70.41
C GLY A 220 -15.93 -32.77 69.10
N SER A 221 -16.79 -32.65 68.09
CA SER A 221 -16.43 -31.99 66.82
C SER A 221 -16.60 -30.47 66.91
N CYS A 222 -15.96 -29.71 66.03
CA CYS A 222 -16.09 -28.26 66.03
C CYS A 222 -17.57 -27.84 65.89
N ASN A 223 -18.32 -28.49 64.99
CA ASN A 223 -19.72 -28.16 64.71
C ASN A 223 -20.67 -28.44 65.88
N THR A 224 -20.33 -29.37 66.78
CA THR A 224 -21.17 -29.65 67.97
C THR A 224 -21.14 -28.52 68.99
N CYS A 225 -20.09 -27.69 69.01
CA CYS A 225 -19.96 -26.53 69.89
C CYS A 225 -20.13 -25.20 69.14
N HIS A 226 -19.59 -25.07 67.92
CA HIS A 226 -19.71 -23.90 67.06
C HIS A 226 -20.98 -23.94 66.19
N ASN A 227 -22.13 -24.03 66.85
CA ASN A 227 -23.46 -24.15 66.22
C ASN A 227 -24.27 -22.84 66.25
N GLY A 228 -23.68 -21.74 66.74
CA GLY A 228 -24.37 -20.45 66.91
C GLY A 228 -25.18 -20.34 68.21
N VAL A 229 -25.31 -21.42 68.99
CA VAL A 229 -26.00 -21.44 70.29
C VAL A 229 -25.00 -21.55 71.44
N ILE A 230 -24.04 -22.48 71.37
CA ILE A 230 -23.02 -22.69 72.41
C ILE A 230 -21.83 -21.76 72.17
N ALA A 231 -21.32 -21.72 70.95
CA ALA A 231 -20.28 -20.80 70.49
C ALA A 231 -20.60 -20.30 69.07
N THR A 232 -19.91 -19.24 68.65
CA THR A 232 -20.07 -18.65 67.32
C THR A 232 -19.90 -19.72 66.23
N GLY A 233 -20.94 -19.88 65.40
CA GLY A 233 -20.93 -20.83 64.29
C GLY A 233 -20.41 -20.26 62.98
N LYS A 234 -20.65 -21.01 61.89
CA LYS A 234 -20.30 -20.60 60.52
C LYS A 234 -21.06 -19.32 60.14
N LYS A 235 -20.36 -18.34 59.55
CA LYS A 235 -20.96 -17.10 59.02
C LYS A 235 -21.84 -17.40 57.80
N ALA A 236 -22.76 -16.50 57.46
CA ALA A 236 -23.69 -16.67 56.34
C ALA A 236 -22.99 -16.84 54.98
N ASN A 237 -21.81 -16.25 54.79
CA ASN A 237 -20.98 -16.36 53.58
C ASN A 237 -19.94 -17.49 53.65
N HIS A 238 -20.06 -18.41 54.61
CA HIS A 238 -19.19 -19.57 54.73
C HIS A 238 -19.50 -20.59 53.63
N ILE A 239 -18.47 -21.29 53.14
CA ILE A 239 -18.63 -22.36 52.15
C ILE A 239 -19.53 -23.47 52.72
N PRO A 240 -20.58 -23.92 52.02
CA PRO A 240 -21.40 -25.04 52.48
C PRO A 240 -20.55 -26.31 52.61
N THR A 241 -20.33 -26.77 53.83
CA THR A 241 -19.53 -27.98 54.08
C THR A 241 -19.97 -28.67 55.36
N THR A 242 -19.97 -30.00 55.33
CA THR A 242 -20.17 -30.90 56.47
C THR A 242 -18.84 -31.38 57.06
N ALA A 243 -17.72 -31.07 56.41
CA ALA A 243 -16.38 -31.40 56.89
C ALA A 243 -16.10 -30.77 58.27
N ASN A 244 -15.22 -31.41 59.04
CA ASN A 244 -14.74 -30.83 60.28
C ASN A 244 -13.89 -29.59 59.99
N CYS A 245 -13.90 -28.61 60.90
CA CYS A 245 -13.36 -27.28 60.61
C CYS A 245 -11.83 -27.28 60.44
N ASP A 246 -11.12 -28.20 61.08
CA ASP A 246 -9.66 -28.38 61.02
C ASP A 246 -9.13 -28.80 59.64
N ILE A 247 -10.00 -29.32 58.76
CA ILE A 247 -9.65 -29.63 57.37
C ILE A 247 -9.33 -28.36 56.57
N CYS A 248 -10.03 -27.27 56.90
CA CYS A 248 -9.91 -26.00 56.18
C CYS A 248 -9.25 -24.90 57.02
N HIS A 249 -9.40 -24.93 58.34
CA HIS A 249 -8.92 -23.91 59.27
C HIS A 249 -7.77 -24.43 60.13
N SER A 250 -6.76 -23.59 60.36
CA SER A 250 -5.84 -23.84 61.46
C SER A 250 -6.55 -23.56 62.79
N THR A 251 -6.59 -24.54 63.68
CA THR A 251 -7.31 -24.45 64.97
C THR A 251 -6.46 -23.87 66.09
N ARG A 252 -5.13 -23.81 65.93
CA ARG A 252 -4.20 -23.21 66.91
C ARG A 252 -4.25 -21.69 66.91
N ALA A 253 -4.49 -21.11 65.74
CA ALA A 253 -4.84 -19.71 65.54
C ALA A 253 -5.87 -19.69 64.42
N TRP A 254 -7.13 -19.39 64.75
CA TRP A 254 -8.25 -19.46 63.81
C TRP A 254 -7.99 -18.54 62.61
N THR A 255 -7.46 -19.13 61.55
CA THR A 255 -7.12 -18.46 60.30
C THR A 255 -8.15 -18.84 59.24
N PRO A 256 -8.53 -17.91 58.36
CA PRO A 256 -9.41 -18.23 57.23
C PRO A 256 -8.82 -19.37 56.41
N ALA A 257 -9.70 -20.21 55.85
CA ALA A 257 -9.28 -21.30 55.00
C ALA A 257 -8.49 -20.78 53.79
N SER A 258 -7.35 -21.42 53.51
CA SER A 258 -6.42 -21.01 52.44
C SER A 258 -6.18 -22.12 51.41
N ASN A 259 -6.76 -23.31 51.61
CA ASN A 259 -6.60 -24.48 50.74
C ASN A 259 -7.88 -24.77 49.94
N HIS A 260 -7.70 -25.29 48.72
CA HIS A 260 -8.76 -25.95 47.97
C HIS A 260 -8.78 -27.43 48.36
N VAL A 261 -9.91 -27.91 48.89
CA VAL A 261 -10.10 -29.32 49.27
C VAL A 261 -11.09 -29.92 48.27
N GLU A 262 -10.58 -30.69 47.30
CA GLU A 262 -11.35 -31.28 46.18
C GLU A 262 -12.38 -32.35 46.65
N PRO A 263 -13.53 -32.54 45.97
CA PRO A 263 -14.34 -31.54 45.28
C PRO A 263 -15.77 -31.53 45.87
N LEU A 264 -16.16 -30.43 46.52
CA LEU A 264 -17.55 -30.24 46.96
C LEU A 264 -18.43 -29.50 45.94
N ALA A 265 -17.87 -28.71 45.01
CA ALA A 265 -18.65 -27.93 44.04
C ALA A 265 -17.81 -27.38 42.87
N ALA A 266 -18.47 -26.96 41.78
CA ALA A 266 -17.84 -26.27 40.65
C ALA A 266 -17.33 -24.87 41.04
N CYS A 267 -16.21 -24.42 40.46
CA CYS A 267 -15.50 -23.19 40.88
C CYS A 267 -16.42 -21.95 40.98
N TYR A 268 -17.31 -21.73 40.01
CA TYR A 268 -18.19 -20.57 39.96
C TYR A 268 -19.17 -20.47 41.14
N THR A 269 -19.46 -21.59 41.81
CA THR A 269 -20.36 -21.60 42.98
C THR A 269 -19.74 -20.90 44.19
N CYS A 270 -18.41 -20.96 44.33
CA CYS A 270 -17.66 -20.26 45.37
C CYS A 270 -17.07 -18.94 44.85
N HIS A 271 -16.54 -18.91 43.63
CA HIS A 271 -15.97 -17.71 42.99
C HIS A 271 -17.04 -16.84 42.32
N ASN A 272 -18.03 -16.43 43.10
CA ASN A 272 -19.18 -15.61 42.67
C ASN A 272 -19.09 -14.14 43.12
N GLY A 273 -18.01 -13.74 43.80
CA GLY A 273 -17.83 -12.41 44.38
C GLY A 273 -18.36 -12.26 45.80
N ASN A 274 -19.21 -13.18 46.29
CA ASN A 274 -19.78 -13.16 47.64
C ASN A 274 -19.03 -14.09 48.61
N ILE A 275 -18.70 -15.32 48.18
CA ILE A 275 -17.98 -16.31 49.01
C ILE A 275 -16.47 -16.16 48.79
N ALA A 276 -16.04 -16.16 47.54
CA ALA A 276 -14.68 -15.89 47.10
C ALA A 276 -14.68 -14.94 45.90
N ARG A 277 -13.52 -14.33 45.62
CA ARG A 277 -13.35 -13.41 44.49
C ARG A 277 -13.76 -14.10 43.18
N GLY A 278 -14.75 -13.54 42.49
CA GLY A 278 -15.22 -14.03 41.20
C GLY A 278 -14.48 -13.42 40.00
N LYS A 279 -15.02 -13.65 38.80
CA LYS A 279 -14.53 -13.05 37.55
C LYS A 279 -14.59 -11.51 37.65
N GLY A 280 -13.43 -10.84 37.52
CA GLY A 280 -13.36 -9.38 37.57
C GLY A 280 -13.80 -8.72 36.25
N ALA A 281 -13.99 -7.40 36.25
CA ALA A 281 -14.47 -6.66 35.06
C ALA A 281 -13.56 -6.76 33.82
N ARG A 282 -12.27 -7.06 34.00
CA ARG A 282 -11.29 -7.27 32.91
C ARG A 282 -11.16 -8.75 32.50
N HIS A 283 -11.95 -9.64 33.09
CA HIS A 283 -11.95 -11.05 32.74
C HIS A 283 -12.66 -11.23 31.40
N VAL A 284 -12.06 -12.02 30.51
CA VAL A 284 -12.67 -12.38 29.21
C VAL A 284 -14.02 -13.09 29.44
N ASN A 285 -15.03 -12.80 28.62
CA ASN A 285 -16.33 -13.43 28.80
C ASN A 285 -16.24 -14.92 28.43
N THR A 286 -16.44 -15.81 29.41
CA THR A 286 -16.26 -17.27 29.24
C THR A 286 -17.40 -18.05 29.85
N THR A 287 -17.49 -19.33 29.49
CA THR A 287 -18.29 -20.34 30.20
C THR A 287 -17.86 -20.48 31.68
N ASN A 288 -18.55 -21.33 32.43
CA ASN A 288 -18.21 -21.63 33.82
C ASN A 288 -17.18 -22.76 33.99
N LEU A 289 -16.57 -23.22 32.89
CA LEU A 289 -15.53 -24.26 32.90
C LEU A 289 -14.16 -23.61 33.14
N CYS A 290 -13.86 -23.30 34.40
CA CYS A 290 -12.66 -22.54 34.77
C CYS A 290 -11.36 -23.33 34.51
N GLU A 291 -11.38 -24.64 34.67
CA GLU A 291 -10.24 -25.53 34.46
C GLU A 291 -9.74 -25.60 33.02
N SER A 292 -10.55 -25.17 32.04
CA SER A 292 -10.08 -25.03 30.65
C SER A 292 -9.05 -23.91 30.48
N CYS A 293 -8.99 -22.97 31.42
CA CYS A 293 -8.11 -21.79 31.34
C CYS A 293 -7.15 -21.68 32.54
N HIS A 294 -7.56 -22.14 33.72
CA HIS A 294 -6.81 -21.97 34.97
C HIS A 294 -6.46 -23.32 35.60
N ALA A 295 -5.22 -23.43 36.08
CA ALA A 295 -4.82 -24.59 36.86
C ALA A 295 -5.54 -24.60 38.21
N LYS A 296 -6.09 -25.75 38.61
CA LYS A 296 -6.88 -25.93 39.84
C LYS A 296 -6.16 -25.46 41.11
N ASN A 297 -4.84 -25.62 41.15
CA ASN A 297 -4.03 -25.41 42.35
C ASN A 297 -3.11 -24.16 42.29
N SER A 298 -3.09 -23.46 41.16
CA SER A 298 -2.26 -22.27 40.96
C SER A 298 -2.95 -21.32 40.01
N TRP A 299 -3.70 -20.38 40.59
CA TRP A 299 -4.48 -19.42 39.81
C TRP A 299 -3.55 -18.38 39.19
N THR A 300 -3.14 -18.62 37.96
CA THR A 300 -2.38 -17.67 37.15
C THR A 300 -3.27 -17.09 36.04
N PRO A 301 -2.99 -15.85 35.58
CA PRO A 301 -3.64 -15.32 34.39
C PRO A 301 -3.45 -16.28 33.21
N ALA A 302 -4.55 -16.68 32.57
CA ALA A 302 -4.50 -17.53 31.40
C ALA A 302 -3.80 -16.76 30.26
N THR A 303 -2.75 -17.35 29.70
CA THR A 303 -2.00 -16.78 28.57
C THR A 303 -2.54 -17.26 27.21
N ARG A 304 -3.39 -18.28 27.22
CA ARG A 304 -4.12 -18.82 26.07
C ARG A 304 -5.54 -19.16 26.49
N VAL A 305 -6.46 -19.08 25.54
CA VAL A 305 -7.87 -19.44 25.70
C VAL A 305 -8.29 -20.40 24.60
N ASP A 306 -9.18 -21.33 24.94
CA ASP A 306 -9.92 -22.11 23.95
C ASP A 306 -11.08 -21.25 23.43
N HIS A 307 -11.17 -21.08 22.11
CA HIS A 307 -12.22 -20.28 21.48
C HIS A 307 -13.62 -20.93 21.61
N LEU A 308 -13.71 -22.21 21.95
CA LEU A 308 -14.98 -22.88 22.29
C LEU A 308 -15.53 -22.45 23.66
N GLU A 309 -14.64 -22.00 24.56
CA GLU A 309 -14.99 -21.66 25.94
C GLU A 309 -15.15 -20.14 26.17
N VAL A 310 -14.81 -19.32 25.17
CA VAL A 310 -15.05 -17.86 25.18
C VAL A 310 -16.37 -17.53 24.50
N ARG A 311 -17.02 -16.44 24.93
CA ARG A 311 -18.31 -15.98 24.39
C ARG A 311 -18.22 -14.54 23.89
N GLY A 312 -18.75 -14.29 22.71
CA GLY A 312 -18.82 -12.97 22.09
C GLY A 312 -18.24 -12.96 20.68
N ASN A 313 -18.24 -11.78 20.06
CA ASN A 313 -17.66 -11.59 18.73
C ASN A 313 -16.15 -11.36 18.83
N CYS A 314 -15.44 -11.65 17.75
CA CYS A 314 -13.98 -11.50 17.67
C CYS A 314 -13.56 -10.08 18.08
N SER A 315 -14.22 -9.06 17.52
CA SER A 315 -13.94 -7.64 17.77
C SER A 315 -14.11 -7.22 19.23
N THR A 316 -15.04 -7.83 19.96
CA THR A 316 -15.29 -7.50 21.38
C THR A 316 -14.15 -7.96 22.29
N CYS A 317 -13.44 -9.02 21.90
CA CYS A 317 -12.31 -9.58 22.66
C CYS A 317 -10.95 -9.08 22.11
N HIS A 318 -10.79 -9.03 20.79
CA HIS A 318 -9.59 -8.57 20.09
C HIS A 318 -9.62 -7.06 19.82
N ASN A 319 -9.76 -6.29 20.89
CA ASN A 319 -9.87 -4.82 20.85
C ASN A 319 -8.57 -4.08 21.23
N GLY A 320 -7.48 -4.81 21.48
CA GLY A 320 -6.21 -4.26 21.93
C GLY A 320 -6.10 -4.03 23.44
N VAL A 321 -7.18 -4.20 24.20
CA VAL A 321 -7.22 -4.11 25.67
C VAL A 321 -7.31 -5.48 26.31
N ILE A 322 -8.25 -6.33 25.86
CA ILE A 322 -8.47 -7.69 26.39
C ILE A 322 -7.51 -8.68 25.73
N ALA A 323 -7.49 -8.69 24.40
CA ALA A 323 -6.56 -9.46 23.58
C ALA A 323 -6.00 -8.58 22.46
N THR A 324 -4.90 -9.03 21.86
CA THR A 324 -4.27 -8.35 20.71
C THR A 324 -5.30 -8.13 19.61
N GLY A 325 -5.52 -6.86 19.25
CA GLY A 325 -6.44 -6.49 18.18
C GLY A 325 -5.81 -6.46 16.79
N LYS A 326 -6.50 -5.79 15.86
CA LYS A 326 -6.00 -5.53 14.51
C LYS A 326 -4.67 -4.77 14.59
N LYS A 327 -3.63 -5.24 13.88
CA LYS A 327 -2.34 -4.54 13.75
C LYS A 327 -2.53 -3.23 12.97
N ALA A 328 -1.60 -2.29 13.14
CA ALA A 328 -1.65 -1.00 12.46
C ALA A 328 -1.71 -1.10 10.91
N ASN A 329 -1.12 -2.15 10.33
CA ASN A 329 -1.13 -2.43 8.90
C ASN A 329 -2.29 -3.35 8.45
N HIS A 330 -3.30 -3.55 9.30
CA HIS A 330 -4.49 -4.32 8.96
C HIS A 330 -5.40 -3.53 8.00
N VAL A 331 -6.10 -4.23 7.10
CA VAL A 331 -7.10 -3.61 6.22
C VAL A 331 -8.22 -2.95 7.03
N PRO A 332 -8.60 -1.68 6.76
CA PRO A 332 -9.74 -1.07 7.43
C PRO A 332 -11.01 -1.84 7.12
N THR A 333 -11.64 -2.43 8.15
CA THR A 333 -12.88 -3.19 7.99
C THR A 333 -13.68 -3.20 9.28
N THR A 334 -15.00 -3.13 9.15
CA THR A 334 -15.98 -3.34 10.23
C THR A 334 -16.50 -4.77 10.26
N ALA A 335 -16.17 -5.61 9.28
CA ALA A 335 -16.53 -7.02 9.26
C ALA A 335 -15.85 -7.77 10.42
N GLU A 336 -16.53 -8.81 10.91
CA GLU A 336 -15.96 -9.74 11.89
C GLU A 336 -14.84 -10.59 11.26
N CYS A 337 -13.95 -11.08 12.12
CA CYS A 337 -12.68 -11.66 11.68
C CYS A 337 -12.86 -12.94 10.85
N ASP A 338 -13.87 -13.73 11.12
CA ASP A 338 -14.20 -15.01 10.47
C ASP A 338 -14.62 -14.86 9.00
N VAL A 339 -15.00 -13.65 8.58
CA VAL A 339 -15.28 -13.33 7.17
C VAL A 339 -14.01 -13.44 6.31
N CYS A 340 -12.86 -13.07 6.87
CA CYS A 340 -11.58 -13.03 6.15
C CYS A 340 -10.60 -14.11 6.62
N HIS A 341 -10.67 -14.49 7.90
CA HIS A 341 -9.74 -15.41 8.54
C HIS A 341 -10.40 -16.74 8.85
N ARG A 342 -9.67 -17.85 8.65
CA ARG A 342 -10.03 -19.13 9.26
C ARG A 342 -9.67 -19.08 10.74
N THR A 343 -10.64 -19.35 11.61
CA THR A 343 -10.50 -19.15 13.06
C THR A 343 -9.97 -20.37 13.81
N THR A 344 -10.09 -21.58 13.24
CA THR A 344 -9.57 -22.83 13.83
C THR A 344 -8.06 -22.98 13.71
N ALA A 345 -7.48 -22.39 12.66
CA ALA A 345 -6.05 -22.15 12.51
C ALA A 345 -5.92 -20.77 11.89
N TRP A 346 -5.55 -19.76 12.70
CA TRP A 346 -5.52 -18.37 12.27
C TRP A 346 -4.59 -18.18 11.07
N THR A 347 -5.15 -18.26 9.88
CA THR A 347 -4.45 -18.00 8.63
C THR A 347 -4.67 -16.54 8.25
N PRO A 348 -3.66 -15.87 7.65
CA PRO A 348 -3.87 -14.58 7.03
C PRO A 348 -5.07 -14.60 6.07
N ALA A 349 -5.73 -13.46 5.92
CA ALA A 349 -6.85 -13.32 5.00
C ALA A 349 -6.42 -13.74 3.59
N SER A 350 -7.25 -14.55 2.94
CA SER A 350 -6.94 -15.14 1.62
C SER A 350 -7.98 -14.80 0.55
N ASN A 351 -9.05 -14.09 0.93
CA ASN A 351 -10.14 -13.68 0.05
C ASN A 351 -10.20 -12.16 -0.09
N HIS A 352 -10.69 -11.71 -1.25
CA HIS A 352 -11.13 -10.33 -1.44
C HIS A 352 -12.61 -10.26 -1.06
N VAL A 353 -12.97 -9.27 -0.23
CA VAL A 353 -14.37 -9.02 0.19
C VAL A 353 -14.75 -7.63 -0.31
N GLU A 354 -15.62 -7.58 -1.31
CA GLU A 354 -16.11 -6.34 -1.96
C GLU A 354 -17.33 -5.78 -1.21
N PRO A 355 -17.58 -4.44 -1.23
CA PRO A 355 -16.92 -3.38 -1.98
C PRO A 355 -16.15 -2.42 -1.06
N LEU A 356 -15.26 -2.94 -0.21
CA LEU A 356 -14.74 -2.12 0.90
C LEU A 356 -13.81 -0.96 0.48
N ALA A 357 -13.07 -1.05 -0.64
CA ALA A 357 -12.23 0.05 -1.13
C ALA A 357 -11.66 -0.21 -2.54
N ALA A 358 -11.15 0.84 -3.20
CA ALA A 358 -10.38 0.70 -4.44
C ALA A 358 -9.04 -0.04 -4.22
N CYS A 359 -8.63 -0.90 -5.16
CA CYS A 359 -7.47 -1.79 -5.04
C CYS A 359 -6.20 -1.11 -4.48
N PHE A 360 -5.84 0.07 -5.00
CA PHE A 360 -4.61 0.79 -4.64
C PHE A 360 -4.54 1.21 -3.16
N THR A 361 -5.69 1.34 -2.49
CA THR A 361 -5.73 1.71 -1.07
C THR A 361 -5.17 0.62 -0.18
N CYS A 362 -5.34 -0.64 -0.58
CA CYS A 362 -4.82 -1.82 0.12
C CYS A 362 -3.51 -2.31 -0.51
N HIS A 363 -3.40 -2.29 -1.84
CA HIS A 363 -2.20 -2.67 -2.58
C HIS A 363 -1.22 -1.49 -2.72
N ASN A 364 -0.81 -0.94 -1.58
CA ASN A 364 0.09 0.21 -1.47
C ASN A 364 1.52 -0.15 -1.04
N GLY A 365 1.81 -1.44 -0.84
CA GLY A 365 3.10 -1.94 -0.35
C GLY A 365 3.20 -2.06 1.17
N ASN A 366 2.32 -1.40 1.94
CA ASN A 366 2.27 -1.46 3.39
C ASN A 366 1.26 -2.49 3.92
N ILE A 367 0.04 -2.51 3.35
CA ILE A 367 -1.04 -3.43 3.75
C ILE A 367 -0.95 -4.72 2.93
N ALA A 368 -0.95 -4.59 1.61
CA ALA A 368 -0.76 -5.68 0.66
C ALA A 368 0.28 -5.29 -0.40
N LYS A 369 0.81 -6.30 -1.09
CA LYS A 369 1.80 -6.10 -2.15
C LYS A 369 1.24 -5.18 -3.23
N GLY A 370 1.85 -4.00 -3.40
CA GLY A 370 1.44 -3.02 -4.40
C GLY A 370 2.00 -3.29 -5.79
N LYS A 371 1.83 -2.28 -6.67
CA LYS A 371 2.48 -2.28 -7.99
C LYS A 371 4.00 -2.43 -7.80
N GLY A 372 4.58 -3.50 -8.34
CA GLY A 372 6.01 -3.74 -8.25
C GLY A 372 6.81 -2.74 -9.08
N ALA A 373 8.12 -2.61 -8.83
CA ALA A 373 8.99 -1.67 -9.56
C ALA A 373 9.04 -1.91 -11.08
N ARG A 374 8.74 -3.14 -11.53
CA ARG A 374 8.66 -3.51 -12.96
C ARG A 374 7.26 -3.37 -13.55
N HIS A 375 6.30 -2.88 -12.78
CA HIS A 375 4.94 -2.62 -13.25
C HIS A 375 4.96 -1.39 -14.16
N ILE A 376 4.30 -1.48 -15.31
CA ILE A 376 4.15 -0.36 -16.23
C ILE A 376 3.35 0.79 -15.60
N ALA A 377 3.66 2.03 -15.93
CA ALA A 377 2.91 3.17 -15.42
C ALA A 377 1.47 3.12 -15.95
N THR A 378 0.50 3.18 -15.05
CA THR A 378 -0.93 2.94 -15.29
C THR A 378 -1.76 3.73 -14.29
N SER A 379 -3.04 3.96 -14.61
CA SER A 379 -4.02 4.51 -13.66
C SER A 379 -4.20 3.60 -12.43
N ASN A 380 -4.95 4.07 -11.42
CA ASN A 380 -5.26 3.26 -10.24
C ASN A 380 -6.51 2.37 -10.41
N THR A 381 -7.02 2.26 -11.63
CA THR A 381 -8.15 1.40 -11.99
C THR A 381 -7.64 0.02 -12.42
N CYS A 382 -7.26 -0.81 -11.43
CA CYS A 382 -6.61 -2.10 -11.68
C CYS A 382 -7.46 -3.08 -12.49
N ASP A 383 -8.79 -2.99 -12.37
CA ASP A 383 -9.75 -3.93 -12.97
C ASP A 383 -9.80 -3.84 -14.50
N ASN A 384 -9.27 -2.76 -15.10
CA ASN A 384 -9.15 -2.63 -16.55
C ASN A 384 -8.12 -3.61 -17.13
N CYS A 385 -7.14 -4.01 -16.32
CA CYS A 385 -6.04 -4.88 -16.73
C CYS A 385 -6.07 -6.23 -16.01
N HIS A 386 -6.42 -6.27 -14.73
CA HIS A 386 -6.35 -7.46 -13.88
C HIS A 386 -7.71 -8.02 -13.54
N SER A 387 -7.83 -9.36 -13.53
CA SER A 387 -9.01 -10.04 -13.01
C SER A 387 -9.01 -10.08 -11.48
N LYS A 388 -10.16 -9.79 -10.87
CA LYS A 388 -10.39 -9.84 -9.41
C LYS A 388 -10.27 -11.25 -8.83
N SER A 389 -10.54 -12.28 -9.62
CA SER A 389 -10.57 -13.69 -9.16
C SER A 389 -9.24 -14.42 -9.40
N THR A 390 -8.46 -13.99 -10.39
CA THR A 390 -7.23 -14.65 -10.81
C THR A 390 -6.19 -13.61 -11.22
N TRP A 391 -5.29 -13.30 -10.28
CA TRP A 391 -4.24 -12.32 -10.52
C TRP A 391 -3.09 -12.94 -11.33
N SER A 392 -3.04 -12.64 -12.62
CA SER A 392 -1.96 -13.06 -13.52
C SER A 392 -1.29 -11.85 -14.19
N PRO A 393 -0.02 -11.96 -14.62
CA PRO A 393 0.61 -10.96 -15.46
C PRO A 393 -0.22 -10.72 -16.72
N VAL A 394 -0.43 -9.45 -17.03
CA VAL A 394 -1.21 -9.01 -18.19
C VAL A 394 -0.29 -9.01 -19.40
N VAL A 395 -0.70 -9.69 -20.48
CA VAL A 395 0.10 -9.82 -21.70
C VAL A 395 -0.24 -8.77 -22.76
N ARG A 396 -1.35 -8.04 -22.59
CA ARG A 396 -1.83 -7.04 -23.54
C ARG A 396 -2.58 -5.94 -22.78
N VAL A 397 -2.34 -4.69 -23.14
CA VAL A 397 -2.89 -3.52 -22.47
C VAL A 397 -3.60 -2.62 -23.47
N ASP A 398 -4.60 -1.89 -23.00
CA ASP A 398 -5.18 -0.77 -23.74
C ASP A 398 -4.29 0.46 -23.56
N HIS A 399 -4.03 1.20 -24.63
CA HIS A 399 -3.22 2.42 -24.59
C HIS A 399 -3.91 3.54 -23.78
N LEU A 400 -5.24 3.49 -23.61
CA LEU A 400 -5.98 4.45 -22.78
C LEU A 400 -5.76 4.25 -21.27
N ASP A 401 -5.31 3.06 -20.86
CA ASP A 401 -5.15 2.68 -19.45
C ASP A 401 -3.70 2.76 -18.95
N VAL A 402 -2.75 2.98 -19.86
CA VAL A 402 -1.32 3.13 -19.58
C VAL A 402 -0.89 4.59 -19.66
N MET A 403 0.18 4.93 -18.95
CA MET A 403 0.71 6.29 -18.87
C MET A 403 2.17 6.32 -19.34
N GLY A 404 2.56 7.38 -20.05
CA GLY A 404 3.92 7.59 -20.52
C GLY A 404 3.98 8.00 -21.98
N SER A 405 5.18 8.22 -22.49
CA SER A 405 5.42 8.43 -23.91
C SER A 405 5.59 7.10 -24.63
N CYS A 406 5.42 7.11 -25.96
CA CYS A 406 5.68 5.94 -26.80
C CYS A 406 7.06 5.32 -26.53
N THR A 407 8.10 6.16 -26.39
CA THR A 407 9.47 5.71 -26.16
C THR A 407 9.77 5.21 -24.75
N SER A 408 9.02 5.64 -23.73
CA SER A 408 9.21 5.12 -22.38
C SER A 408 8.79 3.66 -22.27
N CYS A 409 7.85 3.22 -23.12
CA CYS A 409 7.37 1.83 -23.17
C CYS A 409 7.98 1.04 -24.35
N HIS A 410 8.03 1.59 -25.55
CA HIS A 410 8.58 0.95 -26.75
C HIS A 410 10.10 1.13 -26.86
N ASN A 411 10.81 0.70 -25.84
CA ASN A 411 12.27 0.79 -25.70
C ASN A 411 13.01 -0.54 -25.94
N GLY A 412 12.30 -1.60 -26.32
CA GLY A 412 12.85 -2.94 -26.51
C GLY A 412 12.94 -3.80 -25.23
N THR A 413 12.71 -3.21 -24.05
CA THR A 413 12.68 -3.91 -22.76
C THR A 413 11.25 -4.10 -22.24
N VAL A 414 10.43 -3.03 -22.24
CA VAL A 414 9.04 -3.08 -21.76
C VAL A 414 8.11 -3.57 -22.87
N ALA A 415 8.17 -2.92 -24.03
CA ALA A 415 7.49 -3.31 -25.25
C ALA A 415 8.47 -3.24 -26.43
N ARG A 416 8.09 -3.88 -27.53
CA ARG A 416 8.90 -3.88 -28.76
C ARG A 416 9.10 -2.45 -29.26
N GLY A 417 10.35 -2.01 -29.37
CA GLY A 417 10.70 -0.70 -29.90
C GLY A 417 10.69 -0.63 -31.43
N LYS A 418 11.23 0.46 -31.97
CA LYS A 418 11.48 0.62 -33.42
C LYS A 418 12.33 -0.55 -33.91
N GLY A 419 11.80 -1.31 -34.86
CA GLY A 419 12.51 -2.46 -35.44
C GLY A 419 13.64 -2.02 -36.36
N THR A 420 14.53 -2.95 -36.74
CA THR A 420 15.65 -2.68 -37.66
C THR A 420 15.22 -2.28 -39.08
N ARG A 421 13.97 -2.58 -39.45
CA ARG A 421 13.35 -2.17 -40.72
C ARG A 421 12.59 -0.85 -40.63
N HIS A 422 12.59 -0.19 -39.48
CA HIS A 422 11.99 1.11 -39.29
C HIS A 422 12.91 2.17 -39.90
N ILE A 423 12.35 3.12 -40.65
CA ILE A 423 13.09 4.27 -41.18
C ILE A 423 13.62 5.16 -40.04
N SER A 424 14.70 5.90 -40.26
CA SER A 424 15.26 6.78 -39.22
C SER A 424 14.35 7.98 -38.97
N THR A 425 13.74 8.05 -37.79
CA THR A 425 12.78 9.09 -37.40
C THR A 425 13.04 9.64 -36.00
N SER A 426 12.45 10.80 -35.72
CA SER A 426 12.30 11.36 -34.38
C SER A 426 11.45 10.46 -33.47
N ASN A 427 11.28 10.86 -32.21
CA ASN A 427 10.46 10.12 -31.24
C ASN A 427 8.99 10.59 -31.19
N VAL A 428 8.55 11.46 -32.11
CA VAL A 428 7.15 11.88 -32.27
C VAL A 428 6.42 10.82 -33.08
N CYS A 429 5.92 9.78 -32.40
CA CYS A 429 5.39 8.59 -33.07
C CYS A 429 4.04 8.87 -33.73
N GLU A 430 3.22 9.72 -33.11
CA GLU A 430 1.90 10.18 -33.53
C GLU A 430 1.92 10.98 -34.84
N ALA A 431 3.08 11.49 -35.27
CA ALA A 431 3.24 12.10 -36.59
C ALA A 431 3.06 11.08 -37.73
N CYS A 432 3.25 9.78 -37.45
CA CYS A 432 3.19 8.71 -38.44
C CYS A 432 2.21 7.58 -38.07
N HIS A 433 2.05 7.27 -36.78
CA HIS A 433 1.29 6.13 -36.28
C HIS A 433 0.06 6.57 -35.46
N ARG A 434 -1.01 5.78 -35.53
CA ARG A 434 -2.18 5.91 -34.67
C ARG A 434 -2.02 5.01 -33.43
N ASP A 435 -2.38 5.55 -32.27
CA ASP A 435 -2.34 4.90 -30.95
C ASP A 435 -3.29 3.70 -30.81
N THR A 436 -4.40 3.70 -31.55
CA THR A 436 -5.46 2.69 -31.51
C THR A 436 -5.23 1.49 -32.42
N GLY A 437 -4.16 1.50 -33.22
CA GLY A 437 -3.81 0.39 -34.09
C GLY A 437 -2.52 0.66 -34.86
N TRP A 438 -1.48 -0.12 -34.58
CA TRP A 438 -0.18 0.04 -35.21
C TRP A 438 -0.20 -0.45 -36.66
N VAL A 439 -0.69 0.40 -37.57
CA VAL A 439 -0.59 0.20 -39.01
C VAL A 439 0.69 0.86 -39.54
N PRO A 440 1.35 0.27 -40.55
CA PRO A 440 2.45 0.91 -41.25
C PRO A 440 2.00 2.28 -41.78
N ALA A 441 2.76 3.33 -41.46
CA ALA A 441 2.51 4.65 -42.00
C ALA A 441 2.74 4.62 -43.52
N VAL A 442 1.73 5.04 -44.29
CA VAL A 442 1.84 5.17 -45.76
C VAL A 442 2.31 6.55 -46.20
N THR A 443 2.29 7.52 -45.28
CA THR A 443 2.74 8.90 -45.45
C THR A 443 3.63 9.28 -44.28
N VAL A 444 4.70 10.02 -44.55
CA VAL A 444 5.66 10.47 -43.55
C VAL A 444 5.77 11.99 -43.54
N ASP A 445 5.88 12.58 -42.36
CA ASP A 445 6.24 13.99 -42.21
C ASP A 445 7.76 14.12 -42.31
N HIS A 446 8.24 14.88 -43.30
CA HIS A 446 9.67 15.06 -43.54
C HIS A 446 10.37 15.82 -42.41
N ASN A 447 9.65 16.58 -41.57
CA ASN A 447 10.23 17.22 -40.39
C ASN A 447 10.62 16.20 -39.31
N GLU A 448 10.03 15.01 -39.33
CA GLU A 448 10.23 13.96 -38.33
C GLU A 448 11.17 12.84 -38.83
N ILE A 449 11.72 12.98 -40.04
CA ILE A 449 12.72 12.06 -40.62
C ILE A 449 14.13 12.60 -40.40
N THR A 450 15.09 11.72 -40.07
CA THR A 450 16.47 12.11 -39.72
C THR A 450 17.55 11.59 -40.69
N GLY A 451 17.16 11.06 -41.84
CA GLY A 451 18.06 10.56 -42.90
C GLY A 451 18.22 11.51 -44.10
N SER A 452 19.17 11.22 -44.99
CA SER A 452 19.30 11.93 -46.28
C SER A 452 18.17 11.55 -47.24
N CYS A 453 17.89 12.40 -48.24
CA CYS A 453 16.84 12.12 -49.23
C CYS A 453 17.15 10.80 -49.96
N THR A 454 18.38 10.60 -50.39
CA THR A 454 18.82 9.38 -51.10
C THR A 454 18.71 8.10 -50.28
N SER A 455 18.89 8.18 -48.96
CA SER A 455 18.77 7.02 -48.08
C SER A 455 17.35 6.43 -48.05
N CYS A 456 16.34 7.28 -48.26
CA CYS A 456 14.92 6.90 -48.27
C CYS A 456 14.34 6.80 -49.69
N HIS A 457 14.69 7.72 -50.59
CA HIS A 457 14.25 7.74 -51.99
C HIS A 457 15.16 6.89 -52.88
N ASN A 458 15.26 5.60 -52.54
CA ASN A 458 16.12 4.62 -53.20
C ASN A 458 15.36 3.64 -54.11
N GLY A 459 14.05 3.83 -54.29
CA GLY A 459 13.19 2.93 -55.07
C GLY A 459 12.67 1.71 -54.31
N VAL A 460 13.14 1.47 -53.08
CA VAL A 460 12.66 0.39 -52.20
C VAL A 460 11.80 0.94 -51.06
N ILE A 461 12.28 1.98 -50.36
CA ILE A 461 11.58 2.60 -49.23
C ILE A 461 10.57 3.63 -49.75
N ALA A 462 11.02 4.54 -50.60
CA ALA A 462 10.21 5.54 -51.29
C ALA A 462 10.66 5.68 -52.74
N THR A 463 9.81 6.30 -53.56
CA THR A 463 10.08 6.57 -54.98
C THR A 463 11.40 7.31 -55.15
N GLY A 464 12.36 6.73 -55.88
CA GLY A 464 13.66 7.33 -56.15
C GLY A 464 13.73 8.16 -57.42
N LYS A 465 14.97 8.47 -57.86
CA LYS A 465 15.24 9.10 -59.15
C LYS A 465 14.67 8.23 -60.28
N THR A 466 13.90 8.84 -61.19
CA THR A 466 13.35 8.14 -62.36
C THR A 466 14.44 7.87 -63.40
N ALA A 467 14.19 6.96 -64.35
CA ALA A 467 15.16 6.63 -65.40
C ALA A 467 15.57 7.84 -66.27
N ASN A 468 14.70 8.85 -66.38
CA ASN A 468 14.94 10.07 -67.15
C ASN A 468 15.55 11.20 -66.29
N HIS A 469 15.93 10.92 -65.04
CA HIS A 469 16.55 11.90 -64.17
C HIS A 469 17.98 12.21 -64.63
N ILE A 470 18.37 13.49 -64.58
CA ILE A 470 19.72 13.94 -64.93
C ILE A 470 20.74 13.28 -63.97
N PRO A 471 21.78 12.60 -64.46
CA PRO A 471 22.76 11.96 -63.59
C PRO A 471 23.40 12.97 -62.62
N THR A 472 23.25 12.71 -61.32
CA THR A 472 23.83 13.55 -60.26
C THR A 472 24.00 12.76 -58.97
N ASN A 473 25.06 13.06 -58.23
CA ASN A 473 25.32 12.56 -56.88
C ASN A 473 24.93 13.58 -55.79
N ALA A 474 24.44 14.76 -56.17
CA ALA A 474 23.91 15.75 -55.25
C ALA A 474 22.64 15.22 -54.54
N GLU A 475 22.45 15.66 -53.29
CA GLU A 475 21.19 15.48 -52.58
C GLU A 475 20.06 16.31 -53.22
N CYS A 476 18.83 15.88 -52.98
CA CYS A 476 17.69 16.34 -53.76
C CYS A 476 17.37 17.82 -53.54
N ASP A 477 17.60 18.33 -52.33
CA ASP A 477 17.34 19.71 -51.90
C ASP A 477 18.25 20.75 -52.58
N ILE A 478 19.36 20.30 -53.18
CA ILE A 478 20.25 21.17 -53.98
C ILE A 478 19.56 21.62 -55.27
N CYS A 479 18.74 20.76 -55.86
CA CYS A 479 18.07 21.03 -57.14
C CYS A 479 16.56 21.25 -56.98
N HIS A 480 15.94 20.59 -56.01
CA HIS A 480 14.49 20.58 -55.80
C HIS A 480 14.11 21.32 -54.53
N ARG A 481 12.98 22.03 -54.57
CA ARG A 481 12.33 22.52 -53.35
C ARG A 481 11.59 21.36 -52.69
N THR A 482 11.96 21.01 -51.47
CA THR A 482 11.46 19.78 -50.79
C THR A 482 10.11 19.94 -50.12
N THR A 483 9.68 21.16 -49.78
CA THR A 483 8.38 21.43 -49.14
C THR A 483 7.20 21.43 -50.12
N ALA A 484 7.48 21.65 -51.40
CA ALA A 484 6.56 21.47 -52.51
C ALA A 484 7.41 20.98 -53.67
N TRP A 485 7.45 19.67 -53.90
CA TRP A 485 8.37 19.04 -54.85
C TRP A 485 8.19 19.63 -56.25
N THR A 486 9.03 20.60 -56.60
CA THR A 486 9.06 21.24 -57.92
C THR A 486 10.22 20.70 -58.77
N PRO A 487 10.08 20.66 -60.10
CA PRO A 487 11.19 20.34 -61.00
C PRO A 487 12.41 21.24 -60.74
N ALA A 488 13.60 20.69 -61.00
CA ALA A 488 14.86 21.40 -60.80
C ALA A 488 14.94 22.65 -61.67
N SER A 489 15.42 23.77 -61.11
CA SER A 489 15.44 25.09 -61.78
C SER A 489 16.83 25.72 -61.86
N ASN A 490 17.89 25.01 -61.45
CA ASN A 490 19.26 25.52 -61.40
C ASN A 490 20.25 24.61 -62.14
N HIS A 491 21.42 25.18 -62.48
CA HIS A 491 22.53 24.46 -63.13
C HIS A 491 23.57 24.00 -62.09
N ALA A 492 23.15 23.32 -61.03
CA ALA A 492 24.07 22.76 -60.05
C ALA A 492 24.77 21.51 -60.62
N GLU A 493 26.08 21.64 -60.89
CA GLU A 493 27.04 20.61 -61.34
C GLU A 493 26.51 19.46 -62.24
N PRO A 494 26.15 19.74 -63.51
CA PRO A 494 25.97 18.66 -64.48
C PRO A 494 27.35 18.08 -64.89
N LEU A 495 27.51 16.75 -64.77
CA LEU A 495 28.67 16.02 -65.33
C LEU A 495 28.67 15.95 -66.87
N ALA A 496 27.65 16.50 -67.54
CA ALA A 496 27.40 16.34 -68.96
C ALA A 496 27.54 17.66 -69.74
N ALA A 497 27.96 17.57 -71.00
CA ALA A 497 28.08 18.73 -71.89
C ALA A 497 26.72 19.39 -72.19
N CYS A 498 26.68 20.72 -72.31
CA CYS A 498 25.44 21.50 -72.42
C CYS A 498 24.45 20.97 -73.47
N PHE A 499 24.93 20.59 -74.66
CA PHE A 499 24.08 20.12 -75.76
C PHE A 499 23.35 18.80 -75.45
N THR A 500 23.85 17.99 -74.52
CA THR A 500 23.21 16.72 -74.14
C THR A 500 21.90 16.96 -73.41
N CYS A 501 21.83 18.03 -72.60
CA CYS A 501 20.61 18.46 -71.91
C CYS A 501 19.81 19.48 -72.75
N HIS A 502 20.48 20.41 -73.45
CA HIS A 502 19.84 21.41 -74.32
C HIS A 502 19.62 20.88 -75.75
N ASN A 503 18.93 19.74 -75.84
CA ASN A 503 18.65 19.03 -77.09
C ASN A 503 17.23 19.28 -77.63
N GLY A 504 16.41 20.09 -76.95
CA GLY A 504 15.01 20.34 -77.28
C GLY A 504 14.01 19.38 -76.64
N ASN A 505 14.47 18.25 -76.08
CA ASN A 505 13.64 17.28 -75.36
C ASN A 505 13.76 17.42 -73.83
N ILE A 506 14.98 17.58 -73.31
CA ILE A 506 15.24 17.71 -71.87
C ILE A 506 15.16 19.19 -71.44
N ALA A 507 15.83 20.06 -72.20
CA ALA A 507 15.78 21.52 -72.05
C ALA A 507 15.82 22.19 -73.43
N THR A 508 15.47 23.47 -73.47
CA THR A 508 15.45 24.28 -74.70
C THR A 508 16.80 24.24 -75.41
N GLY A 509 16.83 23.77 -76.67
CA GLY A 509 18.03 23.67 -77.49
C GLY A 509 18.23 24.83 -78.47
N LYS A 510 19.20 24.67 -79.39
CA LYS A 510 19.43 25.62 -80.50
C LYS A 510 18.17 25.68 -81.38
N ASN A 511 17.60 26.87 -81.55
CA ASN A 511 16.42 27.08 -82.40
C ASN A 511 16.82 27.39 -83.86
N ALA A 512 15.85 27.43 -84.77
CA ALA A 512 16.10 27.65 -86.20
C ALA A 512 16.72 29.02 -86.57
N LYS A 513 16.66 30.01 -85.68
CA LYS A 513 17.31 31.32 -85.85
C LYS A 513 18.73 31.36 -85.26
N HIS A 514 19.17 30.29 -84.61
CA HIS A 514 20.51 30.17 -84.09
C HIS A 514 21.49 30.04 -85.25
N VAL A 515 22.58 30.79 -85.23
CA VAL A 515 23.68 30.67 -86.19
C VAL A 515 24.23 29.24 -86.18
N LEU A 516 24.61 28.70 -87.33
CA LEU A 516 25.22 27.37 -87.39
C LEU A 516 26.58 27.40 -86.66
N THR A 517 26.70 26.66 -85.57
CA THR A 517 27.88 26.66 -84.69
C THR A 517 28.24 25.26 -84.20
N SER A 518 29.47 25.13 -83.70
CA SER A 518 29.94 23.97 -82.92
C SER A 518 29.09 23.72 -81.66
N ASN A 519 29.29 22.58 -81.00
CA ASN A 519 28.60 22.25 -79.74
C ASN A 519 29.31 22.80 -78.48
N LEU A 520 30.32 23.67 -78.65
CA LEU A 520 31.00 24.34 -77.55
C LEU A 520 30.21 25.59 -77.14
N CYS A 521 29.16 25.40 -76.33
CA CYS A 521 28.25 26.49 -75.97
C CYS A 521 28.95 27.61 -75.18
N GLU A 522 29.91 27.29 -74.30
CA GLU A 522 30.66 28.28 -73.53
C GLU A 522 31.57 29.20 -74.35
N ALA A 523 31.86 28.87 -75.61
CA ALA A 523 32.58 29.80 -76.50
C ALA A 523 31.76 31.07 -76.81
N CYS A 524 30.44 31.00 -76.65
CA CYS A 524 29.53 32.11 -76.96
C CYS A 524 28.67 32.50 -75.74
N HIS A 525 28.19 31.54 -74.94
CA HIS A 525 27.22 31.78 -73.86
C HIS A 525 27.83 31.61 -72.46
N SER A 526 27.39 32.44 -71.51
CA SER A 526 27.75 32.27 -70.09
C SER A 526 26.97 31.12 -69.45
N LYS A 527 27.65 30.32 -68.62
CA LYS A 527 27.05 29.20 -67.86
C LYS A 527 26.06 29.66 -66.79
N SER A 528 26.15 30.90 -66.32
CA SER A 528 25.33 31.43 -65.21
C SER A 528 24.25 32.43 -65.62
N SER A 529 24.32 32.99 -66.82
CA SER A 529 23.32 33.95 -67.32
C SER A 529 23.23 33.86 -68.84
N TRP A 530 22.17 33.23 -69.33
CA TRP A 530 21.98 33.00 -70.76
C TRP A 530 21.50 34.28 -71.46
N THR A 531 22.42 34.99 -72.11
CA THR A 531 22.11 36.20 -72.90
C THR A 531 22.38 35.97 -74.40
N PRO A 532 21.59 36.59 -75.30
CA PRO A 532 21.87 36.57 -76.73
C PRO A 532 23.22 37.21 -77.05
N VAL A 533 24.00 36.55 -77.89
CA VAL A 533 25.36 36.96 -78.25
C VAL A 533 25.30 37.83 -79.50
N VAL A 534 25.99 38.98 -79.47
CA VAL A 534 25.99 39.97 -80.57
C VAL A 534 27.22 39.92 -81.47
N ARG A 535 28.25 39.13 -81.08
CA ARG A 535 29.48 38.93 -81.85
C ARG A 535 29.92 37.48 -81.73
N VAL A 536 30.18 36.85 -82.87
CA VAL A 536 30.63 35.45 -82.94
C VAL A 536 32.11 35.37 -83.29
N ASP A 537 32.77 34.32 -82.81
CA ASP A 537 34.07 33.90 -83.32
C ASP A 537 33.85 33.11 -84.61
N HIS A 538 34.53 33.50 -85.70
CA HIS A 538 34.39 32.82 -86.98
C HIS A 538 35.01 31.41 -86.99
N ASN A 539 35.82 31.06 -85.98
CA ASN A 539 36.32 29.69 -85.79
C ASN A 539 35.24 28.73 -85.27
N GLU A 540 34.20 29.27 -84.62
CA GLU A 540 33.14 28.47 -83.96
C GLU A 540 31.83 28.40 -84.76
N VAL A 541 31.77 29.11 -85.89
CA VAL A 541 30.65 29.03 -86.84
C VAL A 541 30.93 28.01 -87.94
N THR A 542 29.91 27.30 -88.38
CA THR A 542 30.01 26.25 -89.39
C THR A 542 29.14 26.64 -90.59
N GLY A 543 29.77 27.04 -91.70
CA GLY A 543 29.05 27.42 -92.92
C GLY A 543 29.91 28.27 -93.87
N SER A 544 29.40 28.53 -95.08
CA SER A 544 30.05 29.47 -96.00
C SER A 544 29.73 30.92 -95.65
N CYS A 545 30.61 31.85 -96.02
CA CYS A 545 30.41 33.29 -95.78
C CYS A 545 29.04 33.77 -96.26
N ALA A 546 28.62 33.38 -97.47
CA ALA A 546 27.32 33.74 -98.04
C ALA A 546 26.12 33.10 -97.31
N SER A 547 26.28 31.90 -96.74
CA SER A 547 25.20 31.25 -95.98
C SER A 547 24.86 31.99 -94.69
N CYS A 548 25.85 32.62 -94.06
CA CYS A 548 25.69 33.43 -92.85
C CYS A 548 25.42 34.92 -93.17
N HIS A 549 26.10 35.49 -94.16
CA HIS A 549 25.96 36.90 -94.58
C HIS A 549 24.90 37.07 -95.68
N ASN A 550 23.70 36.56 -95.41
CA ASN A 550 22.56 36.56 -96.33
C ASN A 550 21.58 37.73 -96.11
N GLY A 551 21.88 38.65 -95.19
CA GLY A 551 21.00 39.77 -94.81
C GLY A 551 19.95 39.43 -93.74
N THR A 552 19.77 38.14 -93.39
CA THR A 552 18.85 37.66 -92.34
C THR A 552 19.59 37.23 -91.08
N ILE A 553 20.65 36.43 -91.22
CA ILE A 553 21.47 35.93 -90.10
C ILE A 553 22.56 36.96 -89.73
N ALA A 554 23.30 37.44 -90.73
CA ALA A 554 24.26 38.53 -90.61
C ALA A 554 24.17 39.47 -91.83
N LYS A 555 24.72 40.68 -91.70
CA LYS A 555 24.72 41.70 -92.78
C LYS A 555 25.39 41.15 -94.05
N GLY A 556 24.72 41.22 -95.20
CA GLY A 556 25.22 40.74 -96.49
C GLY A 556 25.94 41.80 -97.33
N LYS A 557 26.19 41.48 -98.62
CA LYS A 557 26.73 42.42 -99.62
C LYS A 557 25.80 43.63 -99.75
N ASN A 558 26.36 44.84 -99.72
CA ASN A 558 25.58 46.07 -99.87
C ASN A 558 25.45 46.47 -101.35
N ALA A 559 24.62 47.46 -101.65
CA ALA A 559 24.37 47.91 -103.04
C ALA A 559 25.59 48.54 -103.73
N ALA A 560 26.60 48.99 -102.97
CA ALA A 560 27.85 49.53 -103.52
C ALA A 560 28.89 48.44 -103.83
N HIS A 561 28.59 47.18 -103.50
CA HIS A 561 29.49 46.05 -103.74
C HIS A 561 29.49 45.69 -105.23
N ALA A 562 30.67 45.44 -105.80
CA ALA A 562 30.78 44.96 -107.18
C ALA A 562 30.02 43.62 -107.37
N ASN A 563 29.38 43.44 -108.52
CA ASN A 563 28.71 42.19 -108.83
C ASN A 563 29.76 41.07 -108.96
N THR A 564 29.72 40.10 -108.05
CA THR A 564 30.78 39.11 -107.80
C THR A 564 30.17 37.76 -107.43
N SER A 565 30.95 36.69 -107.56
CA SER A 565 30.61 35.36 -107.08
C SER A 565 30.41 35.33 -105.55
N ASN A 566 29.95 34.20 -105.00
CA ASN A 566 29.82 34.01 -103.55
C ASN A 566 31.10 33.48 -102.88
N VAL A 567 32.24 33.47 -103.58
CA VAL A 567 33.55 33.15 -103.02
C VAL A 567 34.14 34.40 -102.37
N CYS A 568 33.66 34.72 -101.16
CA CYS A 568 34.05 35.95 -100.47
C CYS A 568 35.55 36.03 -100.18
N ASP A 569 36.19 34.89 -99.91
CA ASP A 569 37.61 34.82 -99.50
C ASP A 569 38.58 35.04 -100.67
N ALA A 570 38.08 35.08 -101.92
CA ALA A 570 38.86 35.53 -103.07
C ALA A 570 39.24 37.02 -102.96
N CYS A 571 38.48 37.79 -102.18
CA CYS A 571 38.66 39.23 -102.00
C CYS A 571 38.84 39.63 -100.52
N HIS A 572 38.14 38.98 -99.59
CA HIS A 572 38.07 39.38 -98.18
C HIS A 572 38.74 38.39 -97.23
N THR A 573 39.02 38.85 -96.00
CA THR A 573 39.48 37.99 -94.90
C THR A 573 38.58 38.18 -93.68
N THR A 574 38.47 37.16 -92.83
CA THR A 574 37.68 37.21 -91.59
C THR A 574 38.26 38.14 -90.53
N SER A 575 39.53 38.55 -90.68
CA SER A 575 40.25 39.44 -89.76
C SER A 575 39.98 40.94 -89.95
N ALA A 576 39.63 41.39 -91.17
CA ALA A 576 39.32 42.80 -91.44
C ALA A 576 38.52 43.00 -92.73
N TRP A 577 37.33 43.60 -92.61
CA TRP A 577 36.49 43.96 -93.75
C TRP A 577 36.85 45.36 -94.27
N LYS A 578 37.60 45.44 -95.37
CA LYS A 578 38.01 46.70 -96.03
C LYS A 578 37.81 46.60 -97.55
N PRO A 579 37.57 47.72 -98.26
CA PRO A 579 37.55 47.75 -99.72
C PRO A 579 38.85 47.19 -100.30
N VAL A 580 38.74 46.32 -101.30
CA VAL A 580 39.90 45.70 -101.96
C VAL A 580 40.37 46.57 -103.14
N PRO A 581 41.68 46.80 -103.30
CA PRO A 581 42.20 47.63 -104.39
C PRO A 581 42.32 46.88 -105.72
N ARG A 582 42.26 45.55 -105.70
CA ARG A 582 42.30 44.68 -106.88
C ARG A 582 41.33 43.53 -106.71
N VAL A 583 40.70 43.11 -107.80
CA VAL A 583 39.77 41.98 -107.86
C VAL A 583 40.29 40.96 -108.86
N ASP A 584 40.02 39.68 -108.59
CA ASP A 584 40.18 38.62 -109.57
C ASP A 584 39.06 38.74 -110.61
N HIS A 585 39.42 38.87 -111.88
CA HIS A 585 38.45 39.00 -112.96
C HIS A 585 37.67 37.70 -113.23
N ASN A 586 38.10 36.56 -112.68
CA ASN A 586 37.32 35.31 -112.72
C ASN A 586 36.16 35.32 -111.71
N GLU A 587 36.21 36.18 -110.70
CA GLU A 587 35.24 36.23 -109.59
C GLU A 587 34.30 37.44 -109.67
N VAL A 588 34.43 38.27 -110.72
CA VAL A 588 33.50 39.36 -111.04
C VAL A 588 32.52 38.93 -112.12
N ASN A 589 31.26 39.36 -111.99
CA ASN A 589 30.20 39.01 -112.91
C ASN A 589 29.77 40.26 -113.70
N GLY A 590 29.91 40.24 -115.03
CA GLY A 590 29.47 41.33 -115.89
C GLY A 590 30.31 41.48 -117.16
N THR A 591 30.07 42.55 -117.91
CA THR A 591 30.90 42.95 -119.06
C THR A 591 32.00 43.92 -118.61
N CYS A 592 33.07 44.02 -119.39
CA CYS A 592 34.17 44.96 -119.12
C CYS A 592 33.64 46.39 -118.88
N ALA A 593 32.72 46.86 -119.73
CA ALA A 593 32.12 48.19 -119.62
C ALA A 593 31.22 48.36 -118.38
N SER A 594 30.55 47.29 -117.91
CA SER A 594 29.71 47.37 -116.71
C SER A 594 30.50 47.61 -115.42
N CYS A 595 31.77 47.20 -115.39
CA CYS A 595 32.67 47.42 -114.25
C CYS A 595 33.62 48.61 -114.48
N HIS A 596 34.18 48.76 -115.68
CA HIS A 596 35.08 49.85 -116.06
C HIS A 596 34.31 51.08 -116.56
N ASN A 597 33.41 51.60 -115.72
CA ASN A 597 32.54 52.75 -116.02
C ASN A 597 33.01 54.06 -115.37
N GLY A 598 34.15 54.06 -114.68
CA GLY A 598 34.67 55.21 -113.93
C GLY A 598 34.11 55.36 -112.51
N VAL A 599 33.11 54.55 -112.11
CA VAL A 599 32.52 54.53 -110.75
C VAL A 599 32.96 53.28 -109.98
N ILE A 600 32.85 52.10 -110.58
CA ILE A 600 33.23 50.82 -109.95
C ILE A 600 34.73 50.55 -110.16
N ALA A 601 35.22 50.73 -111.37
CA ALA A 601 36.63 50.66 -111.74
C ALA A 601 36.98 51.72 -112.80
N THR A 602 38.28 51.98 -113.01
CA THR A 602 38.78 52.95 -113.99
C THR A 602 38.26 52.65 -115.40
N GLY A 603 37.68 53.66 -116.08
CA GLY A 603 37.09 53.50 -117.43
C GLY A 603 38.08 53.62 -118.59
N SER A 604 37.58 53.51 -119.83
CA SER A 604 38.38 53.63 -121.06
C SER A 604 38.88 55.07 -121.30
N PRO A 605 40.08 55.27 -121.89
CA PRO A 605 40.58 56.60 -122.26
C PRO A 605 39.71 57.30 -123.34
N ASN A 606 39.74 58.64 -123.39
CA ASN A 606 38.88 59.46 -124.27
C ASN A 606 39.11 59.28 -125.78
N VAL A 607 40.25 58.74 -126.23
CA VAL A 607 40.54 58.48 -127.65
C VAL A 607 40.64 56.96 -127.84
N HIS A 608 39.49 56.28 -127.95
CA HIS A 608 39.39 54.83 -128.06
C HIS A 608 38.26 54.42 -129.01
N PHE A 609 38.42 53.31 -129.73
CA PHE A 609 37.35 52.72 -130.57
C PHE A 609 36.14 52.35 -129.71
N SER A 610 34.94 52.65 -130.21
CA SER A 610 33.70 52.24 -129.56
C SER A 610 33.45 50.76 -129.85
N SER A 611 33.82 49.87 -128.93
CA SER A 611 33.57 48.42 -129.03
C SER A 611 33.10 47.84 -127.70
N ASN A 612 32.19 46.87 -127.77
CA ASN A 612 31.73 46.08 -126.62
C ASN A 612 32.57 44.83 -126.37
N GLN A 613 33.53 44.52 -127.26
CA GLN A 613 34.42 43.36 -127.16
C GLN A 613 35.86 43.82 -126.93
N CYS A 614 36.11 44.40 -125.74
CA CYS A 614 37.43 44.95 -125.38
C CYS A 614 38.54 43.88 -125.42
N ASP A 615 38.18 42.63 -125.17
CA ASP A 615 39.04 41.44 -125.15
C ASP A 615 39.55 41.01 -126.53
N LEU A 616 38.94 41.49 -127.63
CA LEU A 616 39.53 41.35 -128.97
C LEU A 616 40.84 42.13 -129.11
N CYS A 617 40.95 43.24 -128.39
CA CYS A 617 42.07 44.17 -128.49
C CYS A 617 43.00 44.14 -127.26
N HIS A 618 42.46 43.81 -126.08
CA HIS A 618 43.13 43.88 -124.78
C HIS A 618 43.13 42.54 -124.04
N SER A 619 44.05 42.36 -123.08
CA SER A 619 44.09 41.21 -122.16
C SER A 619 43.75 41.67 -120.73
N THR A 620 42.98 40.86 -119.99
CA THR A 620 42.65 41.11 -118.57
C THR A 620 43.88 41.12 -117.66
N ASN A 621 44.99 40.51 -118.09
CA ASN A 621 46.25 40.44 -117.34
C ASN A 621 47.28 41.52 -117.73
N GLY A 622 47.00 42.35 -118.74
CA GLY A 622 47.93 43.36 -119.24
C GLY A 622 47.24 44.38 -120.12
N TRP A 623 46.82 45.49 -119.53
CA TRP A 623 46.09 46.56 -120.21
C TRP A 623 47.06 47.63 -120.73
N GLY A 624 47.68 47.38 -121.88
CA GLY A 624 48.59 48.32 -122.54
C GLY A 624 48.87 47.95 -124.00
N GLY A 625 48.59 48.88 -124.93
CA GLY A 625 48.77 48.71 -126.38
C GLY A 625 47.79 47.73 -127.05
N VAL A 626 47.33 48.01 -128.27
CA VAL A 626 46.53 47.06 -129.06
C VAL A 626 47.48 45.97 -129.56
N THR A 627 47.38 44.77 -128.99
CA THR A 627 48.39 43.71 -129.19
C THR A 627 47.91 42.54 -130.06
N ARG A 628 46.63 42.51 -130.47
CA ARG A 628 46.01 41.25 -130.92
C ARG A 628 45.17 41.26 -132.20
N TYR A 629 45.03 42.38 -132.92
CA TYR A 629 44.13 42.44 -134.09
C TYR A 629 44.87 42.22 -135.43
N ASN A 630 44.48 41.21 -136.22
CA ASN A 630 45.05 40.84 -137.53
C ASN A 630 43.94 40.76 -138.61
N HIS A 631 44.10 41.44 -139.75
CA HIS A 631 43.14 41.44 -140.86
C HIS A 631 43.49 40.35 -141.89
N SER A 632 42.51 39.51 -142.28
CA SER A 632 42.64 38.51 -143.35
C SER A 632 41.67 38.85 -144.48
N LEU A 633 42.16 39.41 -145.59
CA LEU A 633 41.36 39.67 -146.80
C LEU A 633 41.42 38.45 -147.75
N TYR A 634 40.26 38.05 -148.28
CA TYR A 634 40.05 36.73 -148.90
C TYR A 634 40.42 36.65 -150.41
N PHE A 635 40.73 37.76 -151.07
CA PHE A 635 41.05 37.81 -152.51
C PHE A 635 42.24 38.74 -152.77
N GLU A 636 43.45 38.21 -152.69
CA GLU A 636 44.72 38.94 -152.80
C GLU A 636 45.68 38.24 -153.78
N PRO A 637 45.79 38.72 -155.03
CA PRO A 637 46.92 38.35 -155.88
C PRO A 637 48.15 39.27 -155.66
N THR A 638 47.99 40.40 -154.97
CA THR A 638 49.02 41.44 -154.83
C THR A 638 49.04 42.07 -153.43
N ASN A 639 50.11 41.76 -152.70
CA ASN A 639 50.37 42.02 -151.29
C ASN A 639 50.02 43.44 -150.73
N HIS A 640 48.85 43.62 -150.09
CA HIS A 640 48.55 44.80 -149.25
C HIS A 640 49.08 44.71 -147.81
N SER A 641 49.99 43.77 -147.50
CA SER A 641 50.60 43.63 -146.16
C SER A 641 51.62 44.74 -145.81
N GLY A 642 51.60 45.88 -146.52
CA GLY A 642 52.40 47.07 -146.22
C GLY A 642 51.92 47.80 -144.95
N ASN A 643 52.71 48.76 -144.48
CA ASN A 643 52.55 49.49 -143.21
C ASN A 643 51.35 50.46 -143.20
N LEU A 644 50.15 49.94 -143.45
CA LEU A 644 48.88 50.67 -143.45
C LEU A 644 48.39 50.84 -142.02
N ARG A 645 48.09 52.09 -141.63
CA ARG A 645 47.47 52.38 -140.32
C ARG A 645 45.98 52.03 -140.37
N CYS A 646 45.39 51.64 -139.24
CA CYS A 646 43.96 51.28 -139.19
C CYS A 646 43.07 52.39 -139.76
N ASN A 647 43.41 53.66 -139.53
CA ASN A 647 42.66 54.81 -140.04
C ASN A 647 42.77 55.04 -141.56
N SER A 648 43.65 54.30 -142.26
CA SER A 648 43.64 54.23 -143.72
C SER A 648 42.38 53.55 -144.23
N CYS A 649 41.84 52.57 -143.49
CA CYS A 649 40.63 51.83 -143.85
C CYS A 649 39.41 52.26 -142.99
N HIS A 650 39.65 52.53 -141.71
CA HIS A 650 38.65 52.89 -140.70
C HIS A 650 38.72 54.40 -140.40
N ARG A 651 38.17 55.20 -141.32
CA ARG A 651 38.15 56.67 -141.21
C ARG A 651 37.16 57.19 -140.17
N GLN A 652 36.22 56.37 -139.71
CA GLN A 652 35.25 56.70 -138.68
C GLN A 652 35.68 56.08 -137.34
N ASN A 653 35.18 56.61 -136.21
CA ASN A 653 35.44 56.04 -134.88
C ASN A 653 34.62 54.76 -134.64
N SER A 654 34.68 53.84 -135.59
CA SER A 654 33.99 52.57 -135.66
C SER A 654 34.90 51.53 -136.32
N ASP A 655 34.61 50.25 -136.09
CA ASP A 655 35.30 49.11 -136.66
C ASP A 655 34.90 48.80 -138.12
N THR A 656 34.05 49.61 -138.74
CA THR A 656 33.62 49.48 -140.15
C THR A 656 34.62 50.10 -141.16
N VAL A 657 34.89 49.42 -142.28
CA VAL A 657 35.76 49.94 -143.39
C VAL A 657 34.94 50.79 -144.38
N ASN A 658 35.53 51.87 -144.89
CA ASN A 658 34.89 52.78 -145.85
C ASN A 658 35.43 52.61 -147.29
N TYR A 659 34.56 52.35 -148.27
CA TYR A 659 34.92 52.16 -149.70
C TYR A 659 34.39 53.34 -150.52
N LEU A 660 35.27 54.22 -150.99
CA LEU A 660 34.89 55.54 -151.50
C LEU A 660 34.61 55.57 -153.02
N ASP A 661 35.35 54.80 -153.80
CA ASP A 661 35.34 54.94 -155.26
C ASP A 661 34.06 54.42 -155.90
N ASN A 662 33.69 53.18 -155.56
CA ASN A 662 32.42 52.62 -156.00
C ASN A 662 31.89 51.61 -154.96
N PRO A 663 31.09 52.09 -154.00
CA PRO A 663 30.51 51.25 -152.96
C PRO A 663 29.68 50.07 -153.49
N GLY A 664 29.19 50.15 -154.73
CA GLY A 664 28.38 49.10 -155.36
C GLY A 664 29.19 47.86 -155.75
N LEU A 665 30.52 47.97 -155.83
CA LEU A 665 31.41 46.86 -156.15
C LEU A 665 31.95 46.15 -154.91
N LYS A 666 31.50 46.51 -153.70
CA LYS A 666 31.93 45.82 -152.47
C LYS A 666 31.66 44.31 -152.57
N PRO A 667 32.55 43.44 -152.08
CA PRO A 667 33.84 43.73 -151.42
C PRO A 667 35.04 43.69 -152.38
N ASP A 668 34.79 43.69 -153.69
CA ASP A 668 35.79 43.48 -154.73
C ASP A 668 36.77 44.66 -154.82
N CYS A 669 37.97 44.44 -155.36
CA CYS A 669 39.04 45.45 -155.45
C CYS A 669 38.54 46.74 -156.14
N GLY A 670 37.69 46.59 -157.15
CA GLY A 670 37.05 47.69 -157.86
C GLY A 670 36.28 48.65 -156.96
N ALA A 671 35.87 48.27 -155.73
CA ALA A 671 35.20 49.18 -154.81
C ALA A 671 36.09 50.32 -154.29
N CYS A 672 37.42 50.13 -154.34
CA CYS A 672 38.43 51.10 -153.91
C CYS A 672 39.36 51.57 -155.06
N HIS A 673 39.25 50.98 -156.24
CA HIS A 673 40.17 51.22 -157.36
C HIS A 673 39.46 51.45 -158.71
N THR A 674 38.15 51.76 -158.71
CA THR A 674 37.44 51.96 -159.99
C THR A 674 37.85 53.23 -160.71
N HIS A 675 38.41 54.22 -160.00
CA HIS A 675 38.88 55.45 -160.61
C HIS A 675 40.06 55.22 -161.57
N ASP A 676 40.78 54.11 -161.41
CA ASP A 676 41.95 53.73 -162.21
C ASP A 676 41.58 53.05 -163.55
N TYR A 677 40.30 52.83 -163.84
CA TYR A 677 39.87 52.14 -165.06
C TYR A 677 39.92 53.04 -166.31
N ASP A 678 40.75 52.69 -167.30
CA ASP A 678 40.77 53.35 -168.62
C ASP A 678 39.94 52.59 -169.68
N PRO A 679 38.84 53.18 -170.20
CA PRO A 679 38.03 52.58 -171.27
C PRO A 679 38.74 52.45 -172.62
N GLY A 680 39.76 53.28 -172.89
CA GLY A 680 40.45 53.36 -174.19
C GLY A 680 41.25 52.09 -174.53
N GLU A 681 41.85 51.46 -173.50
CA GLU A 681 42.56 50.18 -173.62
C GLU A 681 41.61 48.97 -173.59
N HIS A 682 40.44 49.09 -172.95
CA HIS A 682 39.50 48.00 -172.70
C HIS A 682 38.26 48.05 -173.62
N LYS A 683 38.49 48.01 -174.94
CA LYS A 683 37.40 48.11 -175.93
C LYS A 683 36.41 46.93 -175.83
N GLY A 684 35.19 47.23 -175.41
CA GLY A 684 34.04 46.29 -175.37
C GLY A 684 33.78 45.63 -174.01
N VAL A 685 34.48 46.04 -172.95
CA VAL A 685 34.37 45.50 -171.58
C VAL A 685 34.10 46.66 -170.60
N SER A 686 33.44 46.43 -169.46
CA SER A 686 33.18 47.47 -168.45
C SER A 686 34.02 47.27 -167.18
N SER A 687 34.29 48.36 -166.44
CA SER A 687 34.99 48.32 -165.15
C SER A 687 34.34 47.36 -164.14
N SER A 688 33.00 47.25 -164.17
CA SER A 688 32.25 46.30 -163.34
C SER A 688 32.48 44.84 -163.71
N SER A 689 32.73 44.51 -164.98
CA SER A 689 33.09 43.15 -165.39
C SER A 689 34.54 42.79 -165.06
N LEU A 690 35.40 43.79 -164.81
CA LEU A 690 36.78 43.64 -164.34
C LEU A 690 36.94 44.00 -162.86
N LYS A 691 35.87 43.96 -162.06
CA LYS A 691 35.84 44.36 -160.64
C LYS A 691 36.87 43.64 -159.74
N ASN A 692 37.32 42.46 -160.16
CA ASN A 692 38.34 41.64 -159.49
C ASN A 692 39.64 41.51 -160.30
N CYS A 693 39.90 42.44 -161.23
CA CYS A 693 41.11 42.50 -162.04
C CYS A 693 41.46 41.19 -162.78
N SER A 694 40.45 40.39 -163.14
CA SER A 694 40.60 39.02 -163.67
C SER A 694 40.11 38.93 -165.13
N GLY A 695 41.02 39.04 -166.12
CA GLY A 695 40.76 38.56 -167.49
C GLY A 695 41.06 39.43 -168.72
N SER A 696 42.03 40.36 -168.72
CA SER A 696 42.54 40.99 -169.97
C SER A 696 44.04 41.32 -169.87
N CYS A 697 44.74 41.25 -171.00
CA CYS A 697 46.20 41.12 -171.14
C CYS A 697 47.04 42.21 -170.44
N HIS A 698 47.66 41.89 -169.31
CA HIS A 698 48.81 42.63 -168.78
C HIS A 698 50.07 41.77 -168.95
N GLU A 699 50.85 42.05 -169.99
CA GLU A 699 52.24 41.58 -170.05
C GLU A 699 53.06 42.31 -168.98
N PRO A 700 54.10 41.68 -168.40
CA PRO A 700 54.90 42.28 -167.35
C PRO A 700 55.75 43.44 -167.89
N GLY A 701 55.13 44.61 -167.99
CA GLY A 701 55.75 45.91 -168.26
C GLY A 701 55.61 46.87 -167.07
N PRO A 702 56.29 48.03 -167.11
CA PRO A 702 56.57 48.85 -165.92
C PRO A 702 55.40 49.68 -165.37
N GLU A 703 54.21 49.63 -165.96
CA GLU A 703 53.26 50.74 -165.76
C GLU A 703 52.17 50.51 -164.71
N HIS A 704 52.00 49.31 -164.11
CA HIS A 704 50.87 49.07 -163.18
C HIS A 704 51.20 48.17 -161.97
N ARG A 705 52.07 48.62 -161.06
CA ARG A 705 52.16 48.07 -159.69
C ARG A 705 51.76 49.12 -158.66
N VAL A 706 50.92 48.73 -157.69
CA VAL A 706 50.49 49.57 -156.54
C VAL A 706 51.68 50.06 -155.67
N SER A 707 52.87 49.50 -155.89
CA SER A 707 54.13 49.95 -155.27
C SER A 707 54.87 51.06 -156.02
N ASP A 708 54.40 51.50 -157.19
CA ASP A 708 55.05 52.58 -157.94
C ASP A 708 54.74 53.94 -157.34
N ARG A 709 55.80 54.75 -157.23
CA ARG A 709 55.82 55.96 -156.41
C ARG A 709 55.10 57.16 -157.06
N ASP A 710 54.65 57.01 -158.29
CA ASP A 710 53.83 57.96 -159.05
C ASP A 710 52.31 57.63 -158.94
N TRP A 711 51.93 56.61 -158.15
CA TRP A 711 50.56 56.35 -157.69
C TRP A 711 50.26 57.18 -156.42
N GLY A 712 50.25 58.51 -156.58
CA GLY A 712 50.24 59.52 -155.50
C GLY A 712 49.17 59.41 -154.43
#